data_AF-A0A2D8BVS7-F1
#
_entry.id   AF-A0A2D8BVS7-F1
#
_cell.length_a   1.000
_cell.length_b   1.000
_cell.length_c   1.000
_cell.angle_alpha   90.00
_cell.angle_beta   90.00
_cell.angle_gamma   90.00
#
_symmetry.space_group_name_H-M   'P 1'
#
loop_
_entity.id
_entity.type
_entity.pdbx_description
1 polymer ?
#
loop_
_entity_poly.entity_id
_entity_poly.type
_entity_poly.pdbx_seq_one_letter_code
_entity_poly.pdbx_strand_id
1 'polypeptide(L)'
;MRRLIAFPVFALAAFALSSAPALAQTHTYTARTAAPVQQTGQVTAGSLTWSCTGSSCTISGPWPQPGVGACAQLAAEVGAISQYGRPGAQLNASQLEQCNRNARRSTRAVLFPGGQTPTPQNTPQVQTPDLQVQAPPQRVSPQQIQRPQPEQRPGVRTPELQVPLEARPAVSAVTEMYYEAPRITHQTITVEPPPSARLFAVRTGGGDGDFGGNGPRVQVTVTVLSEGPCLFADLHMMAEETRPDHTRGRVRERLRLWCNPDGGDISRIVSPTRATAEYVDTDWEVDTVVPGRGEIDVRRGLPAVDGPVRSFIIVGDTNGDVASNDNDGRDVGDLDERGNLTVERTSVQVQWNEISLVIPIVEEPEVSGPPGTTTIWVRGQHSEFVTLRHLGGDADFFGNGPRMEVWSQLSLSPDRTRILASVGGTAEEVRGDTRAAGRSDGQTVWTAPDGWRIDNIELEYGWWDEAGAWQQEYETALNRRADVNFTDRDHEQDFLVEGVGEGGRDGIWFDDDTLDARRRAMSHVAAFRVVGDTNGNEAGTRTGVQAFYQPMLVTLSPVDPARVSASDLEPDVFLNVPTGDYSNRLSGGNSCGPQAGSRVLRFYGVATTYEQFKRRVQSSGNFVSDQSLGTPPGTLRDRMNDMASGFVHDVLPLGNARNNDRALARIRELLDQGRPVITLVGWGSQYAGDIVSPHDAISTAHWIVVRGYNSRSRTFLIVDNGHAVEWSYAHFASMFDYGQDAQLEALFALMNVEKGSIIYRR
;
A
#
# COMPACT_ATOMS: atom_id res chain seq x y z
N MET A 1 20.24 64.89 -45.10
CA MET A 1 21.40 63.98 -44.95
C MET A 1 20.89 62.65 -44.42
N ARG A 2 20.89 61.60 -45.26
CA ARG A 2 20.47 60.24 -44.89
C ARG A 2 21.56 59.58 -44.04
N ARG A 3 21.25 59.09 -42.85
CA ARG A 3 22.13 58.21 -42.06
C ARG A 3 21.64 56.77 -42.18
N LEU A 4 22.46 55.96 -42.85
CA LEU A 4 22.40 54.50 -42.87
C LEU A 4 22.83 53.98 -41.49
N ILE A 5 22.00 53.13 -40.87
CA ILE A 5 22.38 52.34 -39.70
C ILE A 5 22.56 50.90 -40.19
N ALA A 6 23.77 50.38 -40.01
CA ALA A 6 24.16 49.02 -40.36
C ALA A 6 23.64 48.03 -39.31
N PHE A 7 22.99 46.95 -39.76
CA PHE A 7 22.65 45.78 -38.94
C PHE A 7 23.86 44.82 -38.88
N PRO A 8 24.23 44.27 -37.71
CA PRO A 8 25.16 43.16 -37.64
C PRO A 8 24.44 41.84 -37.92
N VAL A 9 24.99 41.07 -38.86
CA VAL A 9 24.62 39.68 -39.13
C VAL A 9 25.19 38.81 -38.00
N PHE A 10 24.33 38.26 -37.14
CA PHE A 10 24.71 37.20 -36.20
C PHE A 10 24.61 35.84 -36.93
N ALA A 11 25.75 35.17 -37.09
CA ALA A 11 25.82 33.79 -37.56
C ALA A 11 25.42 32.84 -36.41
N LEU A 12 24.31 32.13 -36.59
CA LEU A 12 23.91 31.01 -35.73
C LEU A 12 24.86 29.81 -35.98
N ALA A 13 25.73 29.51 -35.02
CA ALA A 13 26.47 28.26 -34.96
C ALA A 13 25.58 27.18 -34.31
N ALA A 14 25.10 26.23 -35.10
CA ALA A 14 24.40 25.05 -34.61
C ALA A 14 25.40 24.11 -33.90
N PHE A 15 25.34 24.03 -32.56
CA PHE A 15 26.03 23.02 -31.77
C PHE A 15 25.22 21.72 -31.80
N ALA A 16 25.64 20.77 -32.65
CA ALA A 16 25.18 19.39 -32.57
C ALA A 16 25.82 18.70 -31.35
N LEU A 17 25.11 18.67 -30.22
CA LEU A 17 25.46 17.83 -29.07
C LEU A 17 25.27 16.37 -29.46
N SER A 18 26.38 15.73 -29.84
CA SER A 18 26.45 14.28 -30.05
C SER A 18 26.65 13.62 -28.68
N SER A 19 25.60 13.05 -28.12
CA SER A 19 25.67 12.18 -26.95
C SER A 19 26.40 10.89 -27.34
N ALA A 20 27.70 10.84 -27.07
CA ALA A 20 28.47 9.60 -27.17
C ALA A 20 27.95 8.62 -26.10
N PRO A 21 27.61 7.36 -26.46
CA PRO A 21 27.23 6.36 -25.47
C PRO A 21 28.38 6.17 -24.49
N ALA A 22 28.09 6.30 -23.19
CA ALA A 22 29.02 5.94 -22.14
C ALA A 22 29.27 4.42 -22.21
N LEU A 23 30.40 4.03 -22.81
CA LEU A 23 30.82 2.63 -22.81
C LEU A 23 31.16 2.24 -21.37
N ALA A 24 30.39 1.32 -20.79
CA ALA A 24 30.68 0.75 -19.48
C ALA A 24 32.10 0.17 -19.50
N GLN A 25 32.97 0.69 -18.62
CA GLN A 25 34.35 0.22 -18.55
C GLN A 25 34.35 -1.26 -18.18
N THR A 26 34.90 -2.09 -19.07
CA THR A 26 35.05 -3.53 -18.82
C THR A 26 36.43 -3.79 -18.23
N HIS A 27 36.48 -4.55 -17.16
CA HIS A 27 37.72 -4.93 -16.48
C HIS A 27 37.97 -6.42 -16.62
N THR A 28 39.23 -6.81 -16.84
CA THR A 28 39.66 -8.21 -16.81
C THR A 28 40.10 -8.57 -15.39
N TYR A 29 39.43 -9.56 -14.83
CA TYR A 29 39.71 -10.14 -13.53
C TYR A 29 40.51 -11.43 -13.68
N THR A 30 41.42 -11.67 -12.75
CA THR A 30 42.26 -12.86 -12.68
C THR A 30 42.19 -13.46 -11.28
N ALA A 31 42.06 -14.77 -11.23
CA ALA A 31 42.22 -15.56 -10.01
C ALA A 31 43.37 -16.56 -10.19
N ARG A 32 44.27 -16.67 -9.22
CA ARG A 32 45.29 -17.71 -9.17
C ARG A 32 44.98 -18.68 -8.05
N THR A 33 45.10 -19.98 -8.32
CA THR A 33 44.89 -21.03 -7.33
C THR A 33 46.21 -21.44 -6.67
N ALA A 34 46.13 -21.95 -5.43
CA ALA A 34 47.29 -22.43 -4.67
C ALA A 34 47.82 -23.77 -5.21
N ALA A 35 47.00 -24.53 -5.95
CA ALA A 35 47.34 -25.76 -6.65
C ALA A 35 46.74 -25.71 -8.07
N PRO A 36 47.08 -26.61 -9.01
CA PRO A 36 46.39 -26.70 -10.30
C PRO A 36 44.86 -26.76 -10.10
N VAL A 37 44.12 -26.04 -10.95
CA VAL A 37 42.66 -25.92 -10.86
C VAL A 37 42.01 -27.30 -10.88
N GLN A 38 40.99 -27.50 -10.04
CA GLN A 38 40.24 -28.76 -9.99
C GLN A 38 39.41 -28.99 -11.27
N GLN A 39 39.04 -27.90 -11.97
CA GLN A 39 38.31 -27.92 -13.23
C GLN A 39 39.00 -26.98 -14.25
N THR A 40 39.31 -27.50 -15.44
CA THR A 40 39.89 -26.74 -16.56
C THR A 40 38.85 -26.44 -17.63
N GLY A 41 38.97 -25.32 -18.34
CA GLY A 41 38.04 -24.88 -19.37
C GLY A 41 37.14 -23.76 -18.89
N GLN A 42 35.88 -23.72 -19.35
CA GLN A 42 34.88 -22.78 -18.84
C GLN A 42 34.31 -23.31 -17.53
N VAL A 43 34.51 -22.58 -16.43
CA VAL A 43 34.04 -22.92 -15.08
C VAL A 43 32.99 -21.89 -14.66
N THR A 44 31.77 -22.33 -14.41
CA THR A 44 30.69 -21.46 -13.93
C THR A 44 30.64 -21.49 -12.41
N ALA A 45 30.88 -20.33 -11.79
CA ALA A 45 30.84 -20.14 -10.35
C ALA A 45 29.81 -19.06 -10.01
N GLY A 46 28.67 -19.48 -9.46
CA GLY A 46 27.50 -18.61 -9.32
C GLY A 46 26.94 -18.21 -10.70
N SER A 47 26.76 -16.91 -10.93
CA SER A 47 26.34 -16.35 -12.23
C SER A 47 27.51 -16.00 -13.17
N LEU A 48 28.75 -16.23 -12.74
CA LEU A 48 29.96 -15.83 -13.45
C LEU A 48 30.61 -17.02 -14.15
N THR A 49 31.01 -16.84 -15.41
CA THR A 49 31.71 -17.88 -16.19
C THR A 49 33.17 -17.50 -16.39
N TRP A 50 34.08 -18.36 -15.92
CA TRP A 50 35.51 -18.14 -15.89
C TRP A 50 36.23 -19.06 -16.89
N SER A 51 37.27 -18.55 -17.54
CA SER A 51 38.17 -19.37 -18.35
C SER A 51 39.38 -19.80 -17.50
N CYS A 52 39.43 -21.07 -17.11
CA CYS A 52 40.44 -21.63 -16.22
C CYS A 52 41.42 -22.57 -16.93
N THR A 53 42.72 -22.33 -16.77
CA THR A 53 43.79 -23.18 -17.30
C THR A 53 44.98 -23.21 -16.34
N GLY A 54 45.50 -24.40 -16.06
CA GLY A 54 46.65 -24.58 -15.16
C GLY A 54 46.32 -24.17 -13.72
N SER A 55 46.84 -23.03 -13.26
CA SER A 55 46.54 -22.47 -11.93
C SER A 55 45.96 -21.04 -12.02
N SER A 56 45.36 -20.69 -13.16
CA SER A 56 44.86 -19.34 -13.44
C SER A 56 43.46 -19.42 -14.05
N CYS A 57 42.56 -18.55 -13.57
CA CYS A 57 41.23 -18.33 -14.09
C CYS A 57 41.04 -16.86 -14.46
N THR A 58 40.37 -16.57 -15.57
CA THR A 58 40.09 -15.20 -16.02
C THR A 58 38.63 -14.98 -16.37
N ILE A 59 38.13 -13.75 -16.15
CA ILE A 59 36.80 -13.28 -16.58
C ILE A 59 36.88 -11.79 -16.91
N SER A 60 35.95 -11.29 -17.73
CA SER A 60 35.82 -9.85 -18.02
C SER A 60 34.42 -9.37 -17.63
N GLY A 61 34.31 -8.20 -17.00
CA GLY A 61 33.01 -7.58 -16.70
C GLY A 61 33.12 -6.17 -16.10
N PRO A 62 31.99 -5.49 -15.88
CA PRO A 62 31.95 -4.05 -15.57
C PRO A 62 32.18 -3.71 -14.09
N TRP A 63 32.57 -4.69 -13.26
CA TRP A 63 32.70 -4.46 -11.82
C TRP A 63 33.95 -3.63 -11.50
N PRO A 64 33.84 -2.58 -10.66
CA PRO A 64 35.00 -1.76 -10.34
C PRO A 64 35.91 -2.39 -9.28
N GLN A 65 35.37 -3.22 -8.37
CA GLN A 65 36.09 -3.83 -7.25
C GLN A 65 35.88 -5.36 -7.20
N PRO A 66 36.88 -6.15 -6.77
CA PRO A 66 36.69 -7.59 -6.54
C PRO A 66 35.86 -7.86 -5.27
N GLY A 67 34.87 -8.75 -5.36
CA GLY A 67 34.07 -9.18 -4.20
C GLY A 67 34.54 -10.51 -3.58
N VAL A 68 34.54 -10.59 -2.24
CA VAL A 68 34.90 -11.81 -1.48
C VAL A 68 33.93 -12.96 -1.76
N GLY A 69 32.64 -12.68 -1.97
CA GLY A 69 31.61 -13.68 -2.29
C GLY A 69 31.85 -14.38 -3.64
N ALA A 70 32.13 -13.61 -4.69
CA ALA A 70 32.48 -14.14 -6.02
C ALA A 70 33.77 -14.96 -5.98
N CYS A 71 34.78 -14.52 -5.20
CA CYS A 71 35.98 -15.30 -4.94
C CYS A 71 35.65 -16.65 -4.28
N ALA A 72 34.80 -16.67 -3.24
CA ALA A 72 34.45 -17.89 -2.52
C ALA A 72 33.70 -18.89 -3.41
N GLN A 73 32.81 -18.41 -4.27
CA GLN A 73 32.10 -19.22 -5.26
C GLN A 73 33.08 -19.86 -6.24
N LEU A 74 34.02 -19.08 -6.79
CA LEU A 74 35.05 -19.62 -7.69
C LEU A 74 35.94 -20.63 -6.98
N ALA A 75 36.43 -20.29 -5.77
CA ALA A 75 37.30 -21.16 -4.99
C ALA A 75 36.67 -22.51 -4.62
N ALA A 76 35.34 -22.58 -4.54
CA ALA A 76 34.61 -23.83 -4.32
C ALA A 76 34.69 -24.78 -5.53
N GLU A 77 34.80 -24.23 -6.76
CA GLU A 77 34.87 -25.00 -8.00
C GLU A 77 36.31 -25.33 -8.43
N VAL A 78 37.24 -24.38 -8.24
CA VAL A 78 38.61 -24.50 -8.76
C VAL A 78 39.67 -24.80 -7.71
N GLY A 79 39.29 -24.81 -6.43
CA GLY A 79 40.19 -24.97 -5.30
C GLY A 79 40.67 -23.64 -4.69
N ALA A 80 41.48 -23.72 -3.64
CA ALA A 80 41.90 -22.56 -2.86
C ALA A 80 42.59 -21.49 -3.73
N ILE A 81 42.15 -20.24 -3.58
CA ILE A 81 42.63 -19.08 -4.35
C ILE A 81 43.72 -18.35 -3.57
N SER A 82 44.87 -18.14 -4.20
CA SER A 82 46.03 -17.42 -3.66
C SER A 82 46.09 -15.96 -4.08
N GLN A 83 45.44 -15.56 -5.18
CA GLN A 83 45.29 -14.16 -5.63
C GLN A 83 43.95 -13.99 -6.35
N TYR A 84 43.26 -12.85 -6.15
CA TYR A 84 41.98 -12.56 -6.80
C TYR A 84 41.79 -11.05 -6.99
N GLY A 85 41.59 -10.62 -8.24
CA GLY A 85 41.27 -9.24 -8.55
C GLY A 85 41.69 -8.81 -9.95
N ARG A 86 41.83 -7.51 -10.15
CA ARG A 86 42.29 -6.87 -11.39
C ARG A 86 43.50 -5.95 -11.11
N PRO A 87 44.21 -5.46 -12.14
CA PRO A 87 45.22 -4.41 -11.94
C PRO A 87 44.60 -3.20 -11.23
N GLY A 88 45.20 -2.79 -10.11
CA GLY A 88 44.74 -1.68 -9.26
C GLY A 88 43.69 -2.04 -8.20
N ALA A 89 43.13 -3.25 -8.20
CA ALA A 89 42.15 -3.68 -7.19
C ALA A 89 42.25 -5.20 -6.96
N GLN A 90 42.90 -5.60 -5.86
CA GLN A 90 43.11 -7.00 -5.45
C GLN A 90 42.51 -7.21 -4.06
N LEU A 91 41.99 -8.41 -3.78
CA LEU A 91 41.64 -8.78 -2.42
C LEU A 91 42.92 -8.87 -1.56
N ASN A 92 42.85 -8.32 -0.35
CA ASN A 92 43.94 -8.42 0.62
C ASN A 92 44.00 -9.81 1.26
N ALA A 93 45.02 -10.06 2.11
CA ALA A 93 45.24 -11.37 2.73
C ALA A 93 44.04 -11.85 3.57
N SER A 94 43.46 -10.96 4.40
CA SER A 94 42.29 -11.28 5.23
C SER A 94 41.07 -11.67 4.38
N GLN A 95 40.83 -10.93 3.31
CA GLN A 95 39.75 -11.18 2.36
C GLN A 95 39.95 -12.49 1.59
N LEU A 96 41.19 -12.82 1.19
CA LEU A 96 41.51 -14.11 0.56
C LEU A 96 41.34 -15.28 1.53
N GLU A 97 41.70 -15.12 2.79
CA GLU A 97 41.40 -16.13 3.82
C GLU A 97 39.90 -16.32 4.01
N GLN A 98 39.13 -15.23 4.08
CA GLN A 98 37.67 -15.28 4.20
C GLN A 98 37.04 -15.98 2.99
N CYS A 99 37.47 -15.63 1.78
CA CYS A 99 37.07 -16.28 0.53
C CYS A 99 37.28 -17.80 0.61
N ASN A 100 38.49 -18.24 0.97
CA ASN A 100 38.84 -19.66 1.06
C ASN A 100 38.13 -20.38 2.21
N ARG A 101 37.89 -19.72 3.35
CA ARG A 101 37.08 -20.27 4.46
C ARG A 101 35.64 -20.50 4.03
N ASN A 102 35.04 -19.55 3.32
CA ASN A 102 33.67 -19.63 2.83
C ASN A 102 33.51 -20.76 1.79
N ALA A 103 34.46 -20.89 0.85
CA ALA A 103 34.47 -21.97 -0.14
C ALA A 103 34.42 -23.36 0.51
N ARG A 104 35.24 -23.60 1.55
CA ARG A 104 35.26 -24.88 2.28
C ARG A 104 33.93 -25.21 2.95
N ARG A 105 33.19 -24.20 3.41
CA ARG A 105 31.86 -24.38 4.00
C ARG A 105 30.85 -24.81 2.94
N SER A 106 30.89 -24.21 1.75
CA SER A 106 30.02 -24.55 0.63
C SER A 106 30.23 -25.98 0.14
N THR A 107 31.48 -26.43 -0.03
CA THR A 107 31.78 -27.81 -0.48
C THR A 107 31.33 -28.87 0.53
N ARG A 108 31.40 -28.57 1.83
CA ARG A 108 30.99 -29.50 2.89
C ARG A 108 29.47 -29.70 2.96
N ALA A 109 28.69 -28.71 2.55
CA ALA A 109 27.23 -28.80 2.52
C ALA A 109 26.71 -29.73 1.40
N VAL A 110 27.46 -29.91 0.31
CA VAL A 110 27.06 -30.74 -0.83
C VAL A 110 27.37 -32.23 -0.60
N LEU A 111 28.40 -32.56 0.18
CA LEU A 111 28.84 -33.94 0.40
C LEU A 111 28.08 -34.72 1.50
N PHE A 112 27.15 -34.08 2.21
CA PHE A 112 26.33 -34.76 3.24
C PHE A 112 24.83 -34.40 3.12
N PRO A 113 24.09 -34.97 2.15
CA PRO A 113 22.64 -34.96 2.19
C PRO A 113 22.16 -36.11 3.10
N GLY A 114 21.86 -35.80 4.37
CA GLY A 114 20.91 -36.55 5.21
C GLY A 114 21.30 -37.96 5.67
N GLY A 115 22.12 -38.07 6.72
CA GLY A 115 22.06 -39.22 7.63
C GLY A 115 21.02 -38.95 8.71
N GLN A 116 19.82 -39.52 8.59
CA GLN A 116 18.81 -39.48 9.67
C GLN A 116 19.25 -40.37 10.82
N THR A 117 19.43 -39.80 12.00
CA THR A 117 19.53 -40.53 13.27
C THR A 117 18.14 -41.12 13.60
N PRO A 118 18.01 -42.41 13.96
CA PRO A 118 16.72 -43.00 14.29
C PRO A 118 16.30 -42.56 15.69
N THR A 119 15.25 -41.75 15.78
CA THR A 119 14.56 -41.42 17.03
C THR A 119 13.51 -42.50 17.32
N PRO A 120 13.40 -43.00 18.57
CA PRO A 120 12.65 -44.21 18.90
C PRO A 120 11.14 -44.08 18.71
N GLN A 121 10.53 -45.17 18.21
CA GLN A 121 9.10 -45.35 18.04
C GLN A 121 8.37 -45.30 19.39
N ASN A 122 7.49 -44.30 19.55
CA ASN A 122 6.43 -44.34 20.55
C ASN A 122 5.18 -44.95 19.91
N THR A 123 4.81 -46.13 20.40
CA THR A 123 3.59 -46.86 20.09
C THR A 123 2.36 -46.12 20.62
N PRO A 124 1.32 -45.83 19.81
CA PRO A 124 0.06 -45.33 20.34
C PRO A 124 -0.75 -46.50 20.93
N GLN A 125 -1.07 -46.41 22.23
CA GLN A 125 -2.10 -47.25 22.83
C GLN A 125 -3.48 -46.84 22.31
N VAL A 126 -4.19 -47.81 21.77
CA VAL A 126 -5.61 -47.75 21.41
C VAL A 126 -6.43 -47.72 22.71
N GLN A 127 -7.15 -46.64 22.95
CA GLN A 127 -8.30 -46.62 23.87
C GLN A 127 -9.56 -46.33 23.07
N THR A 128 -10.42 -47.34 22.98
CA THR A 128 -11.81 -47.26 22.54
C THR A 128 -12.68 -46.61 23.63
N PRO A 129 -13.57 -45.68 23.28
CA PRO A 129 -14.77 -45.41 24.07
C PRO A 129 -15.98 -46.12 23.47
N ASP A 130 -16.71 -46.82 24.35
CA ASP A 130 -17.97 -47.50 24.09
C ASP A 130 -19.03 -46.58 23.46
N LEU A 131 -19.61 -47.04 22.35
CA LEU A 131 -20.84 -46.52 21.77
C LEU A 131 -22.04 -47.13 22.52
N GLN A 132 -22.71 -46.33 23.35
CA GLN A 132 -24.05 -46.67 23.84
C GLN A 132 -25.11 -46.28 22.81
N VAL A 133 -25.88 -47.30 22.40
CA VAL A 133 -27.05 -47.23 21.53
C VAL A 133 -28.22 -46.60 22.30
N GLN A 134 -28.78 -45.50 21.80
CA GLN A 134 -30.11 -45.01 22.17
C GLN A 134 -31.10 -45.13 21.00
N ALA A 135 -32.34 -45.47 21.37
CA ALA A 135 -33.44 -45.96 20.54
C ALA A 135 -34.23 -44.83 19.82
N PRO A 136 -35.19 -45.16 18.93
CA PRO A 136 -35.67 -44.28 17.84
C PRO A 136 -36.73 -43.24 18.26
N PRO A 137 -36.97 -42.21 17.43
CA PRO A 137 -37.82 -41.07 17.77
C PRO A 137 -39.32 -41.41 17.79
N GLN A 138 -40.02 -40.82 18.76
CA GLN A 138 -41.46 -40.87 18.89
C GLN A 138 -42.15 -40.05 17.79
N ARG A 139 -43.20 -40.64 17.22
CA ARG A 139 -44.15 -40.03 16.30
C ARG A 139 -44.90 -38.87 16.99
N VAL A 140 -44.90 -37.70 16.36
CA VAL A 140 -45.83 -36.62 16.68
C VAL A 140 -47.03 -36.72 15.74
N SER A 141 -48.22 -36.84 16.32
CA SER A 141 -49.51 -36.89 15.61
C SER A 141 -49.98 -35.49 15.19
N PRO A 142 -50.78 -35.37 14.11
CA PRO A 142 -51.24 -34.09 13.60
C PRO A 142 -52.44 -33.55 14.40
N GLN A 143 -52.35 -32.29 14.84
CA GLN A 143 -53.48 -31.56 15.41
C GLN A 143 -54.45 -31.11 14.32
N GLN A 144 -55.74 -31.27 14.63
CA GLN A 144 -56.90 -31.08 13.78
C GLN A 144 -57.20 -29.60 13.53
N ILE A 145 -57.44 -29.28 12.26
CA ILE A 145 -58.08 -28.04 11.80
C ILE A 145 -59.57 -28.10 12.15
N GLN A 146 -60.05 -27.21 13.02
CA GLN A 146 -61.48 -27.00 13.24
C GLN A 146 -62.00 -25.92 12.29
N ARG A 147 -62.98 -26.30 11.46
CA ARG A 147 -63.88 -25.40 10.73
C ARG A 147 -64.95 -24.85 11.67
N PRO A 148 -65.35 -23.58 11.58
CA PRO A 148 -66.62 -23.12 12.12
C PRO A 148 -67.76 -23.35 11.11
N GLN A 149 -68.88 -23.89 11.60
CA GLN A 149 -70.18 -23.94 10.92
C GLN A 149 -71.04 -22.70 11.28
N PRO A 150 -72.11 -22.42 10.50
CA PRO A 150 -72.84 -21.16 10.55
C PRO A 150 -74.05 -21.21 11.48
N GLU A 151 -74.30 -20.15 12.26
CA GLU A 151 -75.53 -20.03 13.05
C GLU A 151 -76.23 -18.66 12.91
N GLN A 152 -77.40 -18.79 12.30
CA GLN A 152 -78.68 -18.09 12.31
C GLN A 152 -78.88 -16.76 13.09
N ARG A 153 -79.61 -15.86 12.41
CA ARG A 153 -80.25 -14.62 12.88
C ARG A 153 -81.24 -14.87 14.03
N PRO A 154 -81.49 -13.85 14.87
CA PRO A 154 -82.80 -13.17 14.75
C PRO A 154 -82.77 -11.66 15.06
N GLY A 155 -83.79 -10.94 14.55
CA GLY A 155 -84.42 -9.86 15.31
C GLY A 155 -84.13 -8.42 14.91
N VAL A 156 -84.98 -7.89 14.02
CA VAL A 156 -85.19 -6.46 13.72
C VAL A 156 -85.52 -5.64 14.97
N ARG A 157 -84.84 -4.50 15.16
CA ARG A 157 -85.42 -3.22 15.66
C ARG A 157 -84.62 -2.03 15.13
N THR A 158 -85.30 -1.21 14.34
CA THR A 158 -84.87 0.12 13.90
C THR A 158 -84.87 1.09 15.08
N PRO A 159 -83.82 1.92 15.22
CA PRO A 159 -84.06 3.30 15.56
C PRO A 159 -83.34 4.24 14.57
N GLU A 160 -84.15 5.17 14.09
CA GLU A 160 -83.81 6.44 13.46
C GLU A 160 -82.64 7.10 14.19
N LEU A 161 -81.47 7.18 13.52
CA LEU A 161 -80.33 7.95 13.99
C LEU A 161 -79.88 8.89 12.87
N GLN A 162 -79.90 10.18 13.22
CA GLN A 162 -79.54 11.34 12.42
C GLN A 162 -78.20 11.12 11.71
N VAL A 163 -78.16 11.40 10.41
CA VAL A 163 -76.95 11.38 9.58
C VAL A 163 -76.05 12.54 10.01
N PRO A 164 -74.88 12.30 10.63
CA PRO A 164 -73.80 13.28 10.62
C PRO A 164 -73.11 13.16 9.26
N LEU A 165 -72.71 14.30 8.71
CA LEU A 165 -71.83 14.38 7.55
C LEU A 165 -70.70 13.36 7.69
N GLU A 166 -70.69 12.31 6.84
CA GLU A 166 -69.61 11.34 6.81
C GLU A 166 -68.31 12.08 6.50
N ALA A 167 -67.47 12.23 7.52
CA ALA A 167 -66.07 12.50 7.33
C ALA A 167 -65.52 11.40 6.43
N ARG A 168 -64.82 11.82 5.37
CA ARG A 168 -64.05 10.96 4.47
C ARG A 168 -63.33 9.88 5.30
N PRO A 169 -63.25 8.62 4.84
CA PRO A 169 -62.36 7.67 5.49
C PRO A 169 -60.99 8.32 5.54
N ALA A 170 -60.49 8.55 6.76
CA ALA A 170 -59.10 8.87 6.98
C ALA A 170 -58.34 7.73 6.31
N VAL A 171 -57.78 8.02 5.14
CA VAL A 171 -56.71 7.23 4.57
C VAL A 171 -55.75 7.06 5.73
N SER A 172 -55.61 5.82 6.18
CA SER A 172 -54.55 5.46 7.10
C SER A 172 -53.28 5.82 6.34
N ALA A 173 -52.79 7.04 6.60
CA ALA A 173 -51.52 7.51 6.14
C ALA A 173 -50.56 6.38 6.51
N VAL A 174 -49.82 5.90 5.51
CA VAL A 174 -48.53 5.26 5.76
C VAL A 174 -47.84 6.22 6.72
N THR A 175 -47.81 5.79 7.98
CA THR A 175 -47.35 6.64 9.07
C THR A 175 -45.88 6.82 8.79
N GLU A 176 -45.52 8.08 8.53
CA GLU A 176 -44.18 8.62 8.44
C GLU A 176 -43.13 7.66 9.00
N MET A 177 -42.27 7.11 8.13
CA MET A 177 -40.96 6.69 8.60
C MET A 177 -40.23 7.96 9.01
N TYR A 178 -40.33 8.30 10.29
CA TYR A 178 -39.38 9.21 10.91
C TYR A 178 -38.01 8.61 10.70
N TYR A 179 -37.19 9.31 9.92
CA TYR A 179 -35.76 9.11 9.97
C TYR A 179 -35.31 9.60 11.35
N GLU A 180 -35.26 8.70 12.34
CA GLU A 180 -34.30 8.88 13.43
C GLU A 180 -32.96 9.03 12.72
N ALA A 181 -32.28 10.18 12.91
CA ALA A 181 -30.89 10.31 12.50
C ALA A 181 -30.16 9.01 12.91
N PRO A 182 -29.25 8.46 12.07
CA PRO A 182 -28.64 7.17 12.37
C PRO A 182 -28.17 7.25 13.81
N ARG A 183 -28.61 6.28 14.63
CA ARG A 183 -28.13 6.26 16.02
C ARG A 183 -26.63 6.15 15.92
N ILE A 184 -25.94 7.25 16.20
CA ILE A 184 -24.48 7.27 16.26
C ILE A 184 -24.15 6.46 17.49
N THR A 185 -23.99 5.16 17.29
CA THR A 185 -23.48 4.29 18.34
C THR A 185 -21.99 4.48 18.39
N HIS A 186 -21.46 4.41 19.60
CA HIS A 186 -20.04 4.60 19.84
C HIS A 186 -19.43 3.21 20.01
N GLN A 187 -18.55 2.80 19.10
CA GLN A 187 -17.82 1.55 19.26
C GLN A 187 -16.44 1.85 19.83
N THR A 188 -16.02 1.01 20.78
CA THR A 188 -14.61 0.98 21.18
C THR A 188 -13.86 0.05 20.24
N ILE A 189 -12.91 0.59 19.50
CA ILE A 189 -11.97 -0.20 18.71
C ILE A 189 -10.58 -0.13 19.33
N THR A 190 -9.73 -1.08 18.98
CA THR A 190 -8.33 -1.10 19.36
C THR A 190 -7.47 -1.04 18.10
N VAL A 191 -6.54 -0.08 18.07
CA VAL A 191 -5.58 0.07 16.97
C VAL A 191 -4.19 -0.30 17.45
N GLU A 192 -3.41 -0.94 16.58
CA GLU A 192 -2.01 -1.27 16.80
C GLU A 192 -1.13 -0.40 15.89
N PRO A 193 -0.64 0.76 16.36
CA PRO A 193 0.20 1.60 15.51
C PRO A 193 1.51 0.90 15.16
N PRO A 194 1.96 0.99 13.89
CA PRO A 194 3.28 0.52 13.50
C PRO A 194 4.37 1.34 14.23
N PRO A 195 5.62 0.83 14.34
CA PRO A 195 6.73 1.61 14.91
C PRO A 195 6.83 2.94 14.19
N SER A 196 7.33 3.97 14.88
CA SER A 196 7.72 5.16 14.14
C SER A 196 8.73 4.77 13.06
N ALA A 197 8.42 5.12 11.81
CA ALA A 197 9.13 4.65 10.62
C ALA A 197 10.61 5.09 10.57
N ARG A 198 10.97 6.11 11.36
CA ARG A 198 12.32 6.67 11.44
C ARG A 198 12.75 6.88 12.90
N LEU A 199 14.06 7.05 13.08
CA LEU A 199 14.69 7.61 14.28
C LEU A 199 14.55 9.13 14.25
N PHE A 200 14.20 9.75 15.39
CA PHE A 200 14.12 11.20 15.52
C PHE A 200 15.34 11.72 16.27
N ALA A 201 16.29 12.24 15.51
CA ALA A 201 17.54 12.80 16.02
C ALA A 201 17.36 14.21 16.58
N VAL A 202 18.11 14.50 17.64
CA VAL A 202 18.27 15.86 18.20
C VAL A 202 18.71 16.86 17.11
N ARG A 203 18.00 17.98 16.98
CA ARG A 203 18.30 19.01 15.96
C ARG A 203 18.75 20.36 16.51
N THR A 204 18.45 20.66 17.78
CA THR A 204 18.63 22.01 18.34
C THR A 204 19.28 21.95 19.73
N GLY A 205 20.40 22.67 19.89
CA GLY A 205 21.23 22.67 21.10
C GLY A 205 22.59 23.32 20.84
N GLY A 206 23.10 24.13 21.76
CA GLY A 206 24.31 24.93 21.57
C GLY A 206 25.66 24.22 21.76
N GLY A 207 25.79 22.96 21.34
CA GLY A 207 27.06 22.21 21.40
C GLY A 207 27.18 21.20 20.26
N ASP A 208 28.29 20.48 20.20
CA ASP A 208 28.51 19.43 19.20
C ASP A 208 27.52 18.28 19.46
N GLY A 209 26.93 17.74 18.40
CA GLY A 209 25.82 16.79 18.49
C GLY A 209 26.19 15.43 19.09
N ASP A 210 27.46 15.27 19.46
CA ASP A 210 28.14 14.00 19.60
C ASP A 210 28.42 13.66 21.07
N PHE A 211 28.10 14.54 22.03
CA PHE A 211 28.20 14.36 23.50
C PHE A 211 29.56 13.85 24.07
N GLY A 212 30.57 13.63 23.20
CA GLY A 212 31.98 13.43 23.53
C GLY A 212 32.29 12.16 24.34
N GLY A 213 31.48 11.11 24.23
CA GLY A 213 31.59 9.92 25.07
C GLY A 213 31.10 10.10 26.51
N ASN A 214 30.42 11.22 26.80
CA ASN A 214 29.90 11.53 28.13
C ASN A 214 28.43 11.14 28.32
N GLY A 215 27.76 10.60 27.29
CA GLY A 215 26.41 10.02 27.39
C GLY A 215 25.33 11.05 27.74
N PRO A 216 24.29 11.25 26.93
CA PRO A 216 23.22 12.16 27.30
C PRO A 216 22.35 11.57 28.43
N ARG A 217 21.97 12.44 29.38
CA ARG A 217 20.72 12.27 30.12
C ARG A 217 19.56 12.57 29.18
N VAL A 218 18.77 11.55 28.85
CA VAL A 218 17.62 11.65 27.95
C VAL A 218 16.31 11.66 28.75
N GLN A 219 15.48 12.66 28.49
CA GLN A 219 14.08 12.69 28.91
C GLN A 219 13.20 12.67 27.66
N VAL A 220 12.38 11.65 27.50
CA VAL A 220 11.45 11.51 26.38
C VAL A 220 10.01 11.45 26.88
N THR A 221 9.14 12.22 26.24
CA THR A 221 7.70 12.26 26.49
C THR A 221 6.95 12.13 25.18
N VAL A 222 5.95 11.26 25.16
CA VAL A 222 5.01 11.13 24.04
C VAL A 222 3.60 11.37 24.56
N THR A 223 2.83 12.20 23.84
CA THR A 223 1.41 12.45 24.10
C THR A 223 0.58 12.11 22.86
N VAL A 224 -0.35 11.18 22.99
CA VAL A 224 -1.30 10.79 21.96
C VAL A 224 -2.55 11.65 22.06
N LEU A 225 -3.00 12.17 20.93
CA LEU A 225 -4.14 13.07 20.81
C LEU A 225 -4.94 12.74 19.54
N SER A 226 -6.21 13.12 19.51
CA SER A 226 -7.07 13.00 18.33
C SER A 226 -7.33 14.37 17.74
N GLU A 227 -7.20 14.49 16.42
CA GLU A 227 -7.58 15.68 15.63
C GLU A 227 -8.45 15.21 14.46
N GLY A 228 -9.76 15.49 14.56
CA GLY A 228 -10.77 14.99 13.62
C GLY A 228 -10.80 13.46 13.56
N PRO A 229 -10.72 12.84 12.37
CA PRO A 229 -10.72 11.39 12.21
C PRO A 229 -9.37 10.74 12.52
N CYS A 230 -8.32 11.51 12.84
CA CYS A 230 -6.96 11.01 12.92
C CYS A 230 -6.39 11.04 14.35
N LEU A 231 -5.63 10.01 14.67
CA LEU A 231 -4.84 9.87 15.89
C LEU A 231 -3.40 10.32 15.62
N PHE A 232 -2.91 11.24 16.44
CA PHE A 232 -1.55 11.77 16.39
C PHE A 232 -0.80 11.49 17.69
N ALA A 233 0.53 11.53 17.62
CA ALA A 233 1.40 11.53 18.77
C ALA A 233 2.43 12.65 18.69
N ASP A 234 2.43 13.51 19.70
CA ASP A 234 3.44 14.55 19.89
C ASP A 234 4.60 13.97 20.71
N LEU A 235 5.74 13.81 20.04
CA LEU A 235 7.01 13.36 20.61
C LEU A 235 7.85 14.57 21.02
N HIS A 236 8.27 14.59 22.29
CA HIS A 236 9.23 15.53 22.83
C HIS A 236 10.39 14.77 23.46
N MET A 237 11.61 15.01 22.98
CA MET A 237 12.81 14.46 23.60
C MET A 237 13.76 15.60 23.96
N MET A 238 14.38 15.50 25.13
CA MET A 238 15.48 16.34 25.57
C MET A 238 16.67 15.44 25.90
N ALA A 239 17.83 15.74 25.37
CA ALA A 239 19.10 15.11 25.70
C ALA A 239 20.00 16.17 26.35
N GLU A 240 20.68 15.86 27.45
CA GLU A 240 21.61 16.76 28.15
C GLU A 240 22.91 16.03 28.45
N GLU A 241 24.03 16.57 27.97
CA GLU A 241 25.35 16.02 28.26
C GLU A 241 25.58 15.91 29.76
N THR A 242 26.07 14.78 30.24
CA THR A 242 26.26 14.61 31.69
C THR A 242 27.46 15.37 32.23
N ARG A 243 28.49 15.67 31.42
CA ARG A 243 29.69 16.49 31.75
C ARG A 243 30.47 16.90 30.49
N PRO A 244 31.23 18.02 30.49
CA PRO A 244 31.26 19.10 31.47
C PRO A 244 30.45 20.34 31.06
N ASP A 245 30.12 20.51 29.77
CA ASP A 245 29.50 21.75 29.29
C ASP A 245 27.96 21.71 29.34
N HIS A 246 27.41 20.51 29.59
CA HIS A 246 25.97 20.27 29.76
C HIS A 246 25.17 20.72 28.54
N THR A 247 25.73 20.51 27.35
CA THR A 247 25.04 20.77 26.09
C THR A 247 23.69 20.07 26.06
N ARG A 248 22.67 20.79 25.57
CA ARG A 248 21.27 20.31 25.55
C ARG A 248 20.73 20.22 24.15
N GLY A 249 20.34 19.02 23.76
CA GLY A 249 19.62 18.68 22.55
C GLY A 249 18.12 18.58 22.72
N ARG A 250 17.32 18.99 21.72
CA ARG A 250 15.87 18.76 21.71
C ARG A 250 15.32 18.25 20.37
N VAL A 251 14.24 17.47 20.47
CA VAL A 251 13.37 17.00 19.36
C VAL A 251 11.92 17.31 19.70
N ARG A 252 11.18 17.81 18.72
CA ARG A 252 9.72 17.97 18.73
C ARG A 252 9.17 17.50 17.40
N GLU A 253 8.38 16.44 17.42
CA GLU A 253 7.85 15.81 16.22
C GLU A 253 6.39 15.43 16.44
N ARG A 254 5.56 15.57 15.41
CA ARG A 254 4.17 15.13 15.42
C ARG A 254 4.01 13.97 14.45
N LEU A 255 3.50 12.85 14.95
CA LEU A 255 3.39 11.59 14.23
C LEU A 255 1.94 11.24 14.01
N ARG A 256 1.53 10.99 12.77
CA ARG A 256 0.20 10.43 12.49
C ARG A 256 0.24 8.92 12.70
N LEU A 257 -0.53 8.42 13.64
CA LEU A 257 -0.54 7.00 14.03
C LEU A 257 -1.57 6.20 13.23
N TRP A 258 -2.78 6.74 13.10
CA TRP A 258 -3.92 6.06 12.49
C TRP A 258 -4.99 7.10 12.10
N CYS A 259 -5.84 6.79 11.12
CA CYS A 259 -7.05 7.57 10.84
C CYS A 259 -8.23 6.63 10.64
N ASN A 260 -9.41 7.07 11.07
CA ASN A 260 -10.66 6.38 10.83
C ASN A 260 -10.91 6.31 9.32
N PRO A 261 -10.92 5.11 8.72
CA PRO A 261 -11.16 4.97 7.28
C PRO A 261 -12.56 5.45 6.88
N ASP A 262 -13.52 5.42 7.81
CA ASP A 262 -14.89 5.86 7.58
C ASP A 262 -15.05 7.39 7.68
N GLY A 263 -13.95 8.11 7.95
CA GLY A 263 -13.92 9.58 8.02
C GLY A 263 -14.59 10.19 9.25
N GLY A 264 -15.20 9.40 10.12
CA GLY A 264 -15.80 9.86 11.36
C GLY A 264 -14.77 10.30 12.40
N ASP A 265 -15.03 11.41 13.10
CA ASP A 265 -14.14 11.95 14.13
C ASP A 265 -13.94 10.98 15.30
N ILE A 266 -12.73 10.88 15.83
CA ILE A 266 -12.46 10.08 17.02
C ILE A 266 -13.09 10.78 18.23
N SER A 267 -14.11 10.15 18.84
CA SER A 267 -14.86 10.77 19.94
C SER A 267 -14.03 10.89 21.22
N ARG A 268 -13.25 9.86 21.56
CA ARG A 268 -12.27 9.91 22.66
C ARG A 268 -11.25 8.78 22.57
N ILE A 269 -10.08 8.99 23.17
CA ILE A 269 -9.08 7.95 23.43
C ILE A 269 -9.39 7.30 24.79
N VAL A 270 -9.51 5.97 24.83
CA VAL A 270 -9.80 5.19 26.04
C VAL A 270 -8.51 4.81 26.77
N SER A 271 -7.47 4.44 26.03
CA SER A 271 -6.16 4.11 26.59
C SER A 271 -5.49 5.34 27.20
N PRO A 272 -4.50 5.15 28.11
CA PRO A 272 -3.65 6.25 28.55
C PRO A 272 -3.02 6.98 27.36
N THR A 273 -3.01 8.31 27.41
CA THR A 273 -2.57 9.16 26.30
C THR A 273 -1.13 9.65 26.45
N ARG A 274 -0.45 9.37 27.56
CA ARG A 274 0.89 9.92 27.81
C ARG A 274 1.85 8.84 28.33
N ALA A 275 3.08 8.86 27.82
CA ALA A 275 4.19 8.08 28.34
C ALA A 275 5.42 8.99 28.49
N THR A 276 6.15 8.80 29.60
CA THR A 276 7.41 9.50 29.87
C THR A 276 8.46 8.48 30.30
N ALA A 277 9.69 8.64 29.81
CA ALA A 277 10.85 7.93 30.31
C ALA A 277 12.01 8.91 30.54
N GLU A 278 12.82 8.58 31.54
CA GLU A 278 14.10 9.22 31.81
C GLU A 278 15.17 8.14 31.80
N TYR A 279 16.30 8.47 31.19
CA TYR A 279 17.41 7.57 30.91
C TYR A 279 18.71 8.35 31.03
N VAL A 280 19.79 7.70 31.46
CA VAL A 280 21.14 8.24 31.38
C VAL A 280 21.92 7.24 30.57
N ASP A 281 22.39 7.70 29.42
CA ASP A 281 23.22 6.89 28.57
C ASP A 281 24.60 6.68 29.18
N THR A 282 25.04 5.44 29.26
CA THR A 282 26.31 5.07 29.89
C THR A 282 27.25 4.28 29.00
N ASP A 283 26.79 3.88 27.82
CA ASP A 283 27.60 3.21 26.81
C ASP A 283 27.24 3.72 25.41
N TRP A 284 27.58 2.94 24.39
CA TRP A 284 27.44 3.27 22.96
C TRP A 284 26.46 2.30 22.27
N GLU A 285 25.77 1.46 23.06
CA GLU A 285 24.82 0.49 22.55
C GLU A 285 23.45 1.14 22.28
N VAL A 286 22.59 0.38 21.58
CA VAL A 286 21.20 0.82 21.37
C VAL A 286 20.36 0.37 22.55
N ASP A 287 19.80 1.33 23.27
CA ASP A 287 19.05 1.07 24.50
C ASP A 287 17.57 0.91 24.24
N THR A 288 16.96 -0.01 24.98
CA THR A 288 15.50 -0.11 25.07
C THR A 288 15.03 0.38 26.43
N VAL A 289 14.42 1.56 26.44
CA VAL A 289 13.91 2.21 27.64
C VAL A 289 12.40 2.04 27.72
N VAL A 290 11.95 1.51 28.85
CA VAL A 290 10.54 1.24 29.11
C VAL A 290 9.96 2.34 30.01
N PRO A 291 8.87 3.02 29.61
CA PRO A 291 8.25 4.08 30.41
C PRO A 291 7.99 3.66 31.86
N GLY A 292 8.41 4.50 32.81
CA GLY A 292 8.27 4.23 34.25
C GLY A 292 9.16 3.12 34.82
N ARG A 293 9.96 2.43 34.00
CA ARG A 293 10.87 1.34 34.46
C ARG A 293 12.35 1.56 34.14
N GLY A 294 12.66 2.45 33.20
CA GLY A 294 14.04 2.70 32.76
C GLY A 294 14.50 1.68 31.71
N GLU A 295 15.81 1.54 31.55
CA GLU A 295 16.45 0.63 30.60
C GLU A 295 16.20 -0.84 30.97
N ILE A 296 15.93 -1.70 29.97
CA ILE A 296 15.66 -3.13 30.17
C ILE A 296 16.38 -3.98 29.11
N ASP A 297 17.03 -5.07 29.56
CA ASP A 297 17.51 -6.15 28.69
C ASP A 297 16.34 -6.87 28.00
N VAL A 298 16.16 -6.57 26.71
CA VAL A 298 15.09 -7.13 25.86
C VAL A 298 15.09 -8.66 25.79
N ARG A 299 16.21 -9.34 26.11
CA ARG A 299 16.30 -10.81 26.12
C ARG A 299 15.42 -11.44 27.20
N ARG A 300 15.00 -10.67 28.21
CA ARG A 300 14.11 -11.10 29.29
C ARG A 300 12.62 -10.88 28.98
N GLY A 301 12.30 -10.36 27.80
CA GLY A 301 10.96 -9.96 27.41
C GLY A 301 10.58 -8.58 27.95
N LEU A 302 9.77 -7.84 27.19
CA LEU A 302 9.28 -6.53 27.60
C LEU A 302 8.13 -6.71 28.60
N PRO A 303 8.20 -6.09 29.79
CA PRO A 303 7.08 -6.10 30.72
C PRO A 303 5.90 -5.32 30.13
N ALA A 304 4.68 -5.70 30.50
CA ALA A 304 3.52 -4.87 30.24
C ALA A 304 3.69 -3.50 30.91
N VAL A 305 3.40 -2.43 30.17
CA VAL A 305 3.43 -1.06 30.66
C VAL A 305 2.09 -0.38 30.45
N ASP A 306 1.71 0.40 31.45
CA ASP A 306 0.58 1.33 31.36
C ASP A 306 1.02 2.53 30.53
N GLY A 307 0.40 2.75 29.37
CA GLY A 307 0.79 3.84 28.48
C GLY A 307 0.54 3.54 27.00
N PRO A 308 0.54 4.57 26.15
CA PRO A 308 0.47 4.40 24.70
C PRO A 308 1.79 3.87 24.10
N VAL A 309 2.89 3.96 24.85
CA VAL A 309 4.23 3.55 24.42
C VAL A 309 4.62 2.29 25.17
N ARG A 310 5.00 1.25 24.41
CA ARG A 310 5.58 0.00 24.90
C ARG A 310 7.04 0.18 25.31
N SER A 311 7.83 0.81 24.46
CA SER A 311 9.22 1.15 24.72
C SER A 311 9.72 2.27 23.81
N PHE A 312 10.76 2.95 24.25
CA PHE A 312 11.60 3.83 23.46
C PHE A 312 12.87 3.07 23.10
N ILE A 313 13.25 3.08 21.82
CA ILE A 313 14.56 2.63 21.38
C ILE A 313 15.40 3.89 21.22
N ILE A 314 16.43 4.04 22.05
CA ILE A 314 17.28 5.22 22.09
C ILE A 314 18.65 4.83 21.55
N VAL A 315 19.15 5.64 20.63
CA VAL A 315 20.56 5.59 20.21
C VAL A 315 21.25 6.76 20.90
N GLY A 316 22.25 6.42 21.71
CA GLY A 316 22.96 7.30 22.64
C GLY A 316 24.06 8.17 22.03
N ASP A 317 25.08 8.44 22.84
CA ASP A 317 26.37 9.03 22.47
C ASP A 317 27.22 8.02 21.69
N THR A 318 27.98 8.52 20.72
CA THR A 318 28.70 7.72 19.74
C THR A 318 30.22 7.82 19.90
N ASN A 319 30.69 8.44 20.99
CA ASN A 319 32.10 8.61 21.37
C ASN A 319 32.96 9.45 20.41
N GLY A 320 32.35 10.15 19.43
CA GLY A 320 33.01 11.19 18.63
C GLY A 320 34.18 10.73 17.76
N ASP A 321 34.36 9.42 17.54
CA ASP A 321 35.36 8.84 16.62
C ASP A 321 34.82 8.64 15.20
N VAL A 322 33.77 9.37 14.82
CA VAL A 322 33.21 9.46 13.46
C VAL A 322 34.18 9.93 12.35
N ALA A 323 35.46 10.17 12.67
CA ALA A 323 36.54 10.38 11.71
C ALA A 323 37.62 9.28 11.75
N SER A 324 37.41 8.22 12.51
CA SER A 324 38.15 6.96 12.46
C SER A 324 37.66 6.19 11.23
N ASN A 325 38.48 6.15 10.20
CA ASN A 325 38.19 5.45 8.96
C ASN A 325 38.48 3.93 9.04
N ASP A 326 38.37 3.33 10.23
CA ASP A 326 38.63 1.91 10.43
C ASP A 326 37.41 1.01 10.16
N ASN A 327 36.22 1.60 9.98
CA ASN A 327 35.08 1.03 9.26
C ASN A 327 34.73 -0.38 9.78
N ASP A 328 34.84 -0.57 11.09
CA ASP A 328 34.68 -1.86 11.77
C ASP A 328 33.22 -2.15 12.19
N GLY A 329 32.32 -1.21 11.90
CA GLY A 329 30.88 -1.32 12.07
C GLY A 329 30.41 -1.12 13.51
N ARG A 330 31.22 -0.46 14.35
CA ARG A 330 30.89 -0.19 15.75
C ARG A 330 30.58 1.27 16.08
N ASP A 331 30.98 2.21 15.23
CA ASP A 331 30.81 3.63 15.51
C ASP A 331 29.52 4.17 14.89
N VAL A 332 28.89 5.15 15.55
CA VAL A 332 27.65 5.77 15.08
C VAL A 332 27.97 7.14 14.47
N GLY A 333 27.71 7.24 13.16
CA GLY A 333 28.17 8.18 12.14
C GLY A 333 29.11 7.53 11.11
N ASP A 334 29.59 6.31 11.38
CA ASP A 334 30.29 5.50 10.40
C ASP A 334 29.32 5.09 9.27
N LEU A 335 29.79 5.12 8.02
CA LEU A 335 29.04 4.45 6.98
C LEU A 335 29.05 2.97 7.32
N ASP A 336 27.86 2.38 7.52
CA ASP A 336 27.80 0.92 7.64
C ASP A 336 28.46 0.28 6.38
N GLU A 337 28.68 -1.04 6.38
CA GLU A 337 29.24 -1.76 5.23
C GLU A 337 28.45 -1.54 3.89
N ARG A 338 27.36 -0.77 3.93
CA ARG A 338 26.37 -0.48 2.88
C ARG A 338 26.26 1.02 2.55
N GLY A 339 27.02 1.91 3.18
CA GLY A 339 27.00 3.34 2.87
C GLY A 339 25.83 4.12 3.49
N ASN A 340 25.16 3.59 4.52
CA ASN A 340 24.14 4.34 5.25
C ASN A 340 24.80 5.19 6.35
N LEU A 341 24.39 6.45 6.48
CA LEU A 341 24.68 7.26 7.66
C LEU A 341 24.09 6.53 8.88
N THR A 342 24.95 5.96 9.72
CA THR A 342 24.56 5.69 11.09
C THR A 342 24.34 7.05 11.78
N VAL A 343 23.32 7.14 12.61
CA VAL A 343 22.74 8.43 13.02
C VAL A 343 23.71 9.14 13.96
N GLU A 344 24.52 10.08 13.48
CA GLU A 344 25.53 10.87 14.23
C GLU A 344 25.03 11.56 15.52
N ARG A 345 23.75 11.43 15.87
CA ARG A 345 23.12 12.17 16.96
C ARG A 345 22.19 11.29 17.75
N THR A 346 22.14 11.58 19.04
CA THR A 346 21.17 10.98 19.95
C THR A 346 19.77 11.03 19.35
N SER A 347 19.14 9.87 19.24
CA SER A 347 17.88 9.70 18.53
C SER A 347 16.96 8.72 19.23
N VAL A 348 15.66 8.82 18.94
CA VAL A 348 14.65 7.95 19.52
C VAL A 348 13.71 7.37 18.46
N GLN A 349 13.37 6.10 18.60
CA GLN A 349 12.26 5.44 17.92
C GLN A 349 11.22 5.01 18.96
N VAL A 350 9.93 5.14 18.63
CA VAL A 350 8.83 4.82 19.53
C VAL A 350 8.19 3.49 19.14
N GLN A 351 8.07 2.58 20.11
CA GLN A 351 7.32 1.33 19.99
C GLN A 351 5.99 1.49 20.72
N TRP A 352 4.87 1.30 20.02
CA TRP A 352 3.54 1.56 20.56
C TRP A 352 2.92 0.33 21.24
N ASN A 353 2.05 0.58 22.22
CA ASN A 353 1.05 -0.37 22.66
C ASN A 353 -0.21 -0.26 21.80
N GLU A 354 -1.13 -1.18 22.00
CA GLU A 354 -2.51 -1.06 21.54
C GLU A 354 -3.16 0.22 22.12
N ILE A 355 -3.81 0.99 21.25
CA ILE A 355 -4.53 2.20 21.63
C ILE A 355 -6.01 1.94 21.40
N SER A 356 -6.78 1.91 22.48
CA SER A 356 -8.23 1.79 22.42
C SER A 356 -8.84 3.17 22.29
N LEU A 357 -9.77 3.32 21.35
CA LEU A 357 -10.42 4.58 21.02
C LEU A 357 -11.91 4.35 20.77
N VAL A 358 -12.71 5.38 21.01
CA VAL A 358 -14.14 5.37 20.71
C VAL A 358 -14.35 6.15 19.43
N ILE A 359 -14.92 5.49 18.44
CA ILE A 359 -15.35 6.11 17.19
C ILE A 359 -16.87 6.07 17.07
N PRO A 360 -17.47 7.08 16.41
CA PRO A 360 -18.85 7.01 15.97
C PRO A 360 -18.92 5.97 14.87
N ILE A 361 -19.80 4.99 15.06
CA ILE A 361 -20.19 4.06 14.01
C ILE A 361 -21.57 4.45 13.58
N VAL A 362 -21.71 4.64 12.28
CA VAL A 362 -23.02 4.60 11.64
C VAL A 362 -23.34 3.13 11.58
N GLU A 363 -24.26 2.64 12.41
CA GLU A 363 -24.74 1.27 12.28
C GLU A 363 -25.14 1.07 10.82
N GLU A 364 -24.52 0.09 10.16
CA GLU A 364 -24.97 -0.33 8.84
C GLU A 364 -26.47 -0.61 8.99
N PRO A 365 -27.31 -0.05 8.11
CA PRO A 365 -28.74 -0.25 8.24
C PRO A 365 -28.99 -1.76 8.25
N GLU A 366 -29.43 -2.30 9.39
CA GLU A 366 -29.87 -3.69 9.45
C GLU A 366 -31.00 -3.81 8.43
N VAL A 367 -30.69 -4.40 7.29
CA VAL A 367 -31.67 -4.71 6.25
C VAL A 367 -32.49 -5.90 6.74
N SER A 368 -33.26 -5.70 7.81
CA SER A 368 -34.26 -6.64 8.32
C SER A 368 -35.54 -6.51 7.50
N GLY A 369 -35.43 -6.83 6.21
CA GLY A 369 -36.57 -6.89 5.30
C GLY A 369 -37.07 -8.33 5.15
N PRO A 370 -38.39 -8.57 5.01
CA PRO A 370 -38.89 -9.85 4.51
C PRO A 370 -38.27 -10.18 3.13
N PRO A 371 -38.22 -11.45 2.69
CA PRO A 371 -37.71 -11.81 1.37
C PRO A 371 -38.46 -11.03 0.28
N GLY A 372 -37.78 -10.04 -0.29
CA GLY A 372 -38.37 -9.07 -1.21
C GLY A 372 -37.42 -7.89 -1.47
N THR A 373 -37.80 -7.06 -2.42
CA THR A 373 -37.10 -5.82 -2.75
C THR A 373 -37.16 -4.87 -1.55
N THR A 374 -36.03 -4.31 -1.15
CA THR A 374 -35.89 -3.32 -0.08
C THR A 374 -35.24 -2.07 -0.65
N THR A 375 -35.40 -0.94 0.04
CA THR A 375 -34.83 0.32 -0.38
C THR A 375 -34.11 0.96 0.80
N ILE A 376 -32.85 1.33 0.60
CA ILE A 376 -31.99 1.91 1.64
C ILE A 376 -31.43 3.27 1.21
N TRP A 377 -31.05 4.09 2.18
CA TRP A 377 -30.33 5.32 1.92
C TRP A 377 -28.82 5.09 1.99
N VAL A 378 -28.11 5.51 0.95
CA VAL A 378 -26.66 5.54 0.89
C VAL A 378 -26.21 7.01 0.94
N ARG A 379 -25.49 7.40 1.99
CA ARG A 379 -25.07 8.80 2.26
C ARG A 379 -23.55 8.93 2.28
N GLY A 380 -23.06 10.16 2.06
CA GLY A 380 -21.66 10.52 2.31
C GLY A 380 -20.65 9.93 1.34
N GLN A 381 -21.08 9.48 0.15
CA GLN A 381 -20.18 8.84 -0.79
C GLN A 381 -19.43 9.86 -1.64
N HIS A 382 -18.18 9.54 -1.99
CA HIS A 382 -17.35 10.35 -2.88
C HIS A 382 -16.47 9.48 -3.77
N SER A 383 -16.02 10.04 -4.89
CA SER A 383 -14.98 9.43 -5.71
C SER A 383 -13.60 9.61 -5.07
N GLU A 384 -12.60 8.94 -5.63
CA GLU A 384 -11.19 9.23 -5.47
C GLU A 384 -10.89 10.51 -6.23
N PHE A 385 -9.77 11.13 -5.90
CA PHE A 385 -9.28 12.29 -6.62
C PHE A 385 -8.61 11.85 -7.92
N VAL A 386 -9.17 12.28 -9.05
CA VAL A 386 -8.70 11.95 -10.39
C VAL A 386 -7.80 13.06 -10.89
N THR A 387 -6.49 12.81 -10.93
CA THR A 387 -5.52 13.73 -11.54
C THR A 387 -5.69 13.76 -13.06
N LEU A 388 -5.77 14.94 -13.65
CA LEU A 388 -5.83 15.13 -15.11
C LEU A 388 -4.41 15.09 -15.67
N ARG A 389 -4.16 14.21 -16.65
CA ARG A 389 -2.85 14.10 -17.29
C ARG A 389 -2.71 15.15 -18.38
N HIS A 390 -1.57 15.83 -18.42
CA HIS A 390 -1.25 16.77 -19.50
C HIS A 390 -1.14 16.03 -20.84
N LEU A 391 -1.80 16.59 -21.86
CA LEU A 391 -1.79 16.08 -23.23
C LEU A 391 -0.90 16.94 -24.15
N GLY A 392 -0.46 18.11 -23.70
CA GLY A 392 0.46 19.02 -24.39
C GLY A 392 0.57 20.38 -23.67
N GLY A 393 1.58 21.19 -24.04
CA GLY A 393 1.94 22.47 -23.39
C GLY A 393 3.01 22.33 -22.31
N ASP A 394 3.49 23.45 -21.76
CA ASP A 394 4.25 23.41 -20.51
C ASP A 394 3.32 23.15 -19.31
N ALA A 395 3.88 22.70 -18.20
CA ALA A 395 3.09 22.32 -17.03
C ALA A 395 2.47 23.54 -16.33
N ASP A 396 2.98 24.74 -16.64
CA ASP A 396 2.65 25.99 -15.99
C ASP A 396 1.46 26.67 -16.69
N PHE A 397 0.34 26.91 -15.99
CA PHE A 397 -0.77 27.73 -16.54
C PHE A 397 -0.51 29.25 -16.39
N PHE A 398 0.74 29.65 -16.10
CA PHE A 398 1.24 31.02 -15.98
C PHE A 398 0.35 32.00 -15.19
N GLY A 399 -0.35 31.53 -14.15
CA GLY A 399 -1.19 32.42 -13.37
C GLY A 399 -2.58 32.71 -13.99
N ASN A 400 -2.92 32.10 -15.13
CA ASN A 400 -4.18 32.38 -15.84
C ASN A 400 -5.29 31.37 -15.51
N GLY A 401 -4.92 30.26 -14.85
CA GLY A 401 -5.82 29.16 -14.49
C GLY A 401 -6.40 28.40 -15.70
N PRO A 402 -6.73 27.11 -15.55
CA PRO A 402 -7.42 26.38 -16.60
C PRO A 402 -8.91 26.70 -16.67
N ARG A 403 -9.44 26.75 -17.89
CA ARG A 403 -10.85 26.46 -18.16
C ARG A 403 -11.06 24.95 -18.04
N MET A 404 -11.89 24.55 -17.09
CA MET A 404 -12.15 23.14 -16.78
C MET A 404 -13.57 22.73 -17.19
N GLU A 405 -13.70 21.56 -17.79
CA GLU A 405 -14.94 20.80 -17.91
C GLU A 405 -14.78 19.56 -17.04
N VAL A 406 -15.58 19.41 -15.99
CA VAL A 406 -15.57 18.23 -15.11
C VAL A 406 -16.89 17.50 -15.18
N TRP A 407 -16.87 16.19 -14.98
CA TRP A 407 -18.07 15.38 -15.04
C TRP A 407 -18.00 14.12 -14.16
N SER A 408 -19.19 13.61 -13.80
CA SER A 408 -19.37 12.30 -13.15
C SER A 408 -20.58 11.57 -13.73
N GLN A 409 -20.52 10.24 -13.75
CA GLN A 409 -21.61 9.36 -14.14
C GLN A 409 -21.62 8.11 -13.25
N LEU A 410 -22.79 7.78 -12.69
CA LEU A 410 -23.00 6.53 -11.96
C LEU A 410 -23.49 5.43 -12.88
N SER A 411 -23.01 4.21 -12.63
CA SER A 411 -23.40 2.97 -13.29
C SER A 411 -23.43 1.83 -12.28
N LEU A 412 -23.99 0.68 -12.66
CA LEU A 412 -23.90 -0.53 -11.84
C LEU A 412 -22.77 -1.42 -12.37
N SER A 413 -22.12 -2.15 -11.48
CA SER A 413 -21.25 -3.25 -11.87
C SER A 413 -22.03 -4.32 -12.65
N PRO A 414 -21.36 -5.15 -13.48
CA PRO A 414 -22.05 -6.17 -14.26
C PRO A 414 -22.87 -7.18 -13.44
N ASP A 415 -22.40 -7.51 -12.23
CA ASP A 415 -23.09 -8.35 -11.24
C ASP A 415 -24.13 -7.57 -10.41
N ARG A 416 -24.22 -6.25 -10.61
CA ARG A 416 -25.08 -5.31 -9.89
C ARG A 416 -24.89 -5.31 -8.38
N THR A 417 -23.73 -5.71 -7.88
CA THR A 417 -23.42 -5.64 -6.45
C THR A 417 -22.80 -4.31 -6.06
N ARG A 418 -22.36 -3.49 -7.03
CA ARG A 418 -21.66 -2.24 -6.77
C ARG A 418 -22.21 -1.08 -7.59
N ILE A 419 -22.21 0.10 -6.97
CA ILE A 419 -22.38 1.38 -7.63
C ILE A 419 -20.99 1.84 -8.07
N LEU A 420 -20.82 2.03 -9.36
CA LEU A 420 -19.58 2.46 -9.99
C LEU A 420 -19.69 3.90 -10.47
N ALA A 421 -18.71 4.73 -10.12
CA ALA A 421 -18.54 6.06 -10.67
C ALA A 421 -17.52 6.07 -11.80
N SER A 422 -17.85 6.84 -12.84
CA SER A 422 -16.89 7.33 -13.83
C SER A 422 -16.73 8.83 -13.60
N VAL A 423 -15.54 9.28 -13.22
CA VAL A 423 -15.25 10.69 -12.93
C VAL A 423 -14.12 11.15 -13.83
N GLY A 424 -14.25 12.33 -14.43
CA GLY A 424 -13.20 12.87 -15.27
C GLY A 424 -13.35 14.33 -15.56
N GLY A 425 -12.44 14.84 -16.37
CA GLY A 425 -12.50 16.21 -16.84
C GLY A 425 -11.41 16.55 -17.86
N THR A 426 -11.54 17.73 -18.42
CA THR A 426 -10.54 18.38 -19.27
C THR A 426 -10.22 19.75 -18.71
N ALA A 427 -8.96 20.15 -18.76
CA ALA A 427 -8.47 21.47 -18.41
C ALA A 427 -7.76 22.07 -19.64
N GLU A 428 -8.08 23.30 -19.99
CA GLU A 428 -7.47 24.05 -21.09
C GLU A 428 -7.01 25.41 -20.58
N GLU A 429 -5.75 25.74 -20.80
CA GLU A 429 -5.19 27.02 -20.34
C GLU A 429 -5.89 28.22 -20.98
N VAL A 430 -6.27 29.19 -20.16
CA VAL A 430 -6.85 30.44 -20.66
C VAL A 430 -5.76 31.28 -21.31
N ARG A 431 -5.77 31.32 -22.66
CA ARG A 431 -4.83 32.05 -23.55
C ARG A 431 -3.48 31.37 -23.82
N GLY A 432 -3.31 30.12 -23.44
CA GLY A 432 -2.12 29.31 -23.78
C GLY A 432 -2.43 28.15 -24.72
N ASP A 433 -1.48 27.21 -24.83
CA ASP A 433 -1.59 26.01 -25.65
C ASP A 433 -1.70 24.71 -24.82
N THR A 434 -1.68 24.83 -23.49
CA THR A 434 -1.72 23.69 -22.59
C THR A 434 -3.11 23.09 -22.47
N ARG A 435 -3.19 21.75 -22.62
CA ARG A 435 -4.42 20.96 -22.43
C ARG A 435 -4.10 19.74 -21.58
N ALA A 436 -4.92 19.48 -20.56
CA ALA A 436 -4.89 18.28 -19.76
C ALA A 436 -6.25 17.57 -19.80
N ALA A 437 -6.25 16.25 -19.73
CA ALA A 437 -7.47 15.46 -19.59
C ALA A 437 -7.20 14.23 -18.73
N GLY A 438 -8.20 13.84 -17.97
CA GLY A 438 -8.14 12.69 -17.10
C GLY A 438 -9.52 12.08 -16.93
N ARG A 439 -9.52 10.77 -16.70
CA ARG A 439 -10.73 9.99 -16.50
C ARG A 439 -10.39 8.79 -15.64
N SER A 440 -11.20 8.55 -14.62
CA SER A 440 -11.24 7.33 -13.83
C SER A 440 -12.57 6.65 -14.09
N ASP A 441 -12.53 5.42 -14.58
CA ASP A 441 -13.73 4.62 -14.88
C ASP A 441 -13.86 3.48 -13.88
N GLY A 442 -15.11 3.25 -13.44
CA GLY A 442 -15.45 2.05 -12.68
C GLY A 442 -14.99 2.10 -11.23
N GLN A 443 -14.83 3.28 -10.64
CA GLN A 443 -14.52 3.39 -9.23
C GLN A 443 -15.71 2.94 -8.39
N THR A 444 -15.50 2.00 -7.46
CA THR A 444 -16.58 1.59 -6.55
C THR A 444 -16.89 2.72 -5.57
N VAL A 445 -18.12 3.21 -5.63
CA VAL A 445 -18.67 4.21 -4.71
C VAL A 445 -19.36 3.53 -3.55
N TRP A 446 -20.06 2.41 -3.80
CA TRP A 446 -20.74 1.67 -2.76
C TRP A 446 -20.91 0.20 -3.17
N THR A 447 -20.92 -0.71 -2.20
CA THR A 447 -21.09 -2.15 -2.39
C THR A 447 -22.30 -2.63 -1.60
N ALA A 448 -23.18 -3.38 -2.26
CA ALA A 448 -24.33 -4.03 -1.64
C ALA A 448 -23.87 -5.12 -0.66
N PRO A 449 -24.62 -5.33 0.44
CA PRO A 449 -24.36 -6.44 1.34
C PRO A 449 -24.38 -7.79 0.62
N ASP A 450 -23.65 -8.76 1.14
CA ASP A 450 -23.60 -10.12 0.59
C ASP A 450 -25.01 -10.70 0.42
N GLY A 451 -25.25 -11.33 -0.73
CA GLY A 451 -26.56 -11.88 -1.06
C GLY A 451 -27.59 -10.87 -1.54
N TRP A 452 -27.21 -9.60 -1.79
CA TRP A 452 -28.06 -8.59 -2.42
C TRP A 452 -27.50 -8.10 -3.75
N ARG A 453 -28.41 -7.72 -4.67
CA ARG A 453 -28.09 -6.97 -5.88
C ARG A 453 -28.84 -5.65 -5.89
N ILE A 454 -28.27 -4.67 -6.57
CA ILE A 454 -28.82 -3.35 -6.81
C ILE A 454 -29.72 -3.41 -8.04
N ASP A 455 -30.99 -3.09 -7.87
CA ASP A 455 -31.93 -3.01 -8.98
C ASP A 455 -32.06 -1.58 -9.52
N ASN A 456 -32.01 -0.58 -8.63
CA ASN A 456 -32.16 0.83 -9.00
C ASN A 456 -31.41 1.76 -8.04
N ILE A 457 -31.05 2.94 -8.53
CA ILE A 457 -30.53 4.06 -7.74
C ILE A 457 -31.38 5.27 -8.09
N GLU A 458 -32.01 5.86 -7.08
CA GLU A 458 -32.83 7.06 -7.22
C GLU A 458 -32.27 8.19 -6.36
N LEU A 459 -32.45 9.41 -6.82
CA LEU A 459 -32.26 10.62 -6.04
C LEU A 459 -33.62 11.08 -5.58
N GLU A 460 -33.70 11.48 -4.32
CA GLU A 460 -34.89 12.12 -3.77
C GLU A 460 -34.58 13.60 -3.55
N TYR A 461 -35.45 14.44 -4.10
CA TYR A 461 -35.41 15.88 -3.92
C TYR A 461 -36.69 16.33 -3.26
N GLY A 462 -36.56 16.98 -2.10
CA GLY A 462 -37.69 17.56 -1.37
C GLY A 462 -37.54 19.07 -1.21
N TRP A 463 -38.63 19.81 -1.36
CA TRP A 463 -38.66 21.26 -1.16
C TRP A 463 -40.05 21.74 -0.71
N TRP A 464 -40.11 22.94 -0.15
CA TRP A 464 -41.37 23.61 0.15
C TRP A 464 -41.76 24.48 -1.05
N ASP A 465 -42.98 24.35 -1.56
CA ASP A 465 -43.50 25.23 -2.60
C ASP A 465 -43.91 26.61 -2.04
N GLU A 466 -44.29 27.53 -2.94
CA GLU A 466 -44.74 28.89 -2.55
C GLU A 466 -45.97 28.88 -1.64
N ALA A 467 -46.76 27.80 -1.64
CA ALA A 467 -47.92 27.62 -0.77
C ALA A 467 -47.55 27.03 0.61
N GLY A 468 -46.26 26.74 0.84
CA GLY A 468 -45.77 26.10 2.05
C GLY A 468 -46.17 24.63 2.13
N ALA A 469 -46.43 23.96 1.00
CA ALA A 469 -46.59 22.51 0.95
C ALA A 469 -45.26 21.84 0.59
N TRP A 470 -44.94 20.75 1.31
CA TRP A 470 -43.79 19.92 1.00
C TRP A 470 -44.05 19.13 -0.29
N GLN A 471 -43.14 19.27 -1.25
CA GLN A 471 -43.12 18.56 -2.52
C GLN A 471 -41.91 17.65 -2.56
N GLN A 472 -42.02 16.57 -3.33
CA GLN A 472 -40.98 15.56 -3.44
C GLN A 472 -40.97 14.94 -4.82
N GLU A 473 -39.78 14.83 -5.41
CA GLU A 473 -39.53 14.19 -6.70
C GLU A 473 -38.44 13.12 -6.58
N TYR A 474 -38.59 12.08 -7.38
CA TYR A 474 -37.63 10.98 -7.49
C TYR A 474 -37.15 10.87 -8.94
N GLU A 475 -35.85 10.71 -9.14
CA GLU A 475 -35.30 10.46 -10.47
C GLU A 475 -34.17 9.43 -10.41
N THR A 476 -34.07 8.59 -11.44
CA THR A 476 -32.98 7.60 -11.49
C THR A 476 -31.63 8.30 -11.67
N ALA A 477 -30.65 7.92 -10.84
CA ALA A 477 -29.28 8.41 -10.95
C ALA A 477 -28.47 7.65 -12.02
N LEU A 478 -28.97 6.49 -12.47
CA LEU A 478 -28.21 5.59 -13.32
C LEU A 478 -28.00 6.16 -14.72
N ASN A 479 -26.75 6.12 -15.18
CA ASN A 479 -26.29 6.61 -16.48
C ASN A 479 -26.53 8.10 -16.75
N ARG A 480 -27.01 8.87 -15.78
CA ARG A 480 -27.04 10.33 -15.86
C ARG A 480 -25.62 10.85 -15.76
N ARG A 481 -25.21 11.74 -16.67
CA ARG A 481 -23.96 12.49 -16.55
C ARG A 481 -24.26 13.83 -15.90
N ALA A 482 -23.53 14.16 -14.84
CA ALA A 482 -23.47 15.49 -14.26
C ALA A 482 -22.22 16.17 -14.81
N ASP A 483 -22.32 17.40 -15.32
CA ASP A 483 -21.18 18.15 -15.85
C ASP A 483 -21.18 19.61 -15.41
N VAL A 484 -19.98 20.15 -15.19
CA VAL A 484 -19.78 21.55 -14.83
C VAL A 484 -18.63 22.14 -15.64
N ASN A 485 -18.86 23.32 -16.20
CA ASN A 485 -17.84 24.14 -16.84
C ASN A 485 -17.43 25.27 -15.91
N PHE A 486 -16.13 25.45 -15.73
CA PHE A 486 -15.55 26.40 -14.79
C PHE A 486 -14.26 27.02 -15.35
N THR A 487 -13.84 28.15 -14.82
CA THR A 487 -12.54 28.75 -15.13
C THR A 487 -11.90 29.14 -13.82
N ASP A 488 -10.87 28.40 -13.42
CA ASP A 488 -10.05 28.70 -12.25
C ASP A 488 -9.35 30.05 -12.46
N ARG A 489 -9.36 30.90 -11.44
CA ARG A 489 -8.77 32.25 -11.50
C ARG A 489 -7.86 32.56 -10.33
N ASP A 490 -7.80 31.72 -9.30
CA ASP A 490 -7.18 32.08 -8.04
C ASP A 490 -6.22 31.04 -7.47
N HIS A 491 -5.97 29.95 -8.19
CA HIS A 491 -5.01 28.91 -7.80
C HIS A 491 -5.39 28.16 -6.52
N GLU A 492 -6.65 28.30 -6.10
CA GLU A 492 -7.18 27.65 -4.92
C GLU A 492 -7.94 26.38 -5.30
N GLN A 493 -8.49 25.75 -4.27
CA GLN A 493 -9.36 24.61 -4.45
C GLN A 493 -10.80 25.09 -4.54
N ASP A 494 -11.49 24.72 -5.61
CA ASP A 494 -12.86 25.12 -5.84
C ASP A 494 -13.85 24.00 -5.58
N PHE A 495 -15.07 24.39 -5.21
CA PHE A 495 -16.22 23.51 -5.16
C PHE A 495 -17.23 23.92 -6.22
N LEU A 496 -17.51 23.03 -7.16
CA LEU A 496 -18.40 23.29 -8.29
C LEU A 496 -19.72 22.55 -8.12
N VAL A 497 -20.82 23.21 -8.46
CA VAL A 497 -22.18 22.67 -8.38
C VAL A 497 -22.85 22.75 -9.75
N GLU A 498 -23.45 21.65 -10.20
CA GLU A 498 -24.14 21.59 -11.49
C GLU A 498 -25.30 22.61 -11.57
N GLY A 499 -25.34 23.35 -12.68
CA GLY A 499 -26.30 24.43 -12.90
C GLY A 499 -25.94 25.78 -12.26
N VAL A 500 -24.91 25.83 -11.41
CA VAL A 500 -24.52 27.05 -10.66
C VAL A 500 -23.11 27.52 -11.05
N GLY A 501 -22.14 26.59 -11.12
CA GLY A 501 -20.73 26.91 -11.29
C GLY A 501 -19.98 26.88 -9.95
N GLU A 502 -19.17 27.91 -9.66
CA GLU A 502 -18.34 28.04 -8.45
C GLU A 502 -19.21 28.32 -7.21
N GLY A 503 -19.19 27.42 -6.24
CA GLY A 503 -19.72 27.65 -4.89
C GLY A 503 -18.74 28.49 -4.06
N GLY A 504 -19.22 29.18 -3.02
CA GLY A 504 -18.40 30.10 -2.23
C GLY A 504 -17.07 29.51 -1.72
N ARG A 505 -16.02 30.34 -1.69
CA ARG A 505 -14.62 29.95 -1.40
C ARG A 505 -14.39 29.34 -0.01
N ASP A 506 -15.20 29.69 0.98
CA ASP A 506 -15.03 29.28 2.39
C ASP A 506 -15.82 28.02 2.77
N GLY A 507 -16.23 27.23 1.78
CA GLY A 507 -16.97 25.97 1.97
C GLY A 507 -18.28 25.93 1.21
N ILE A 508 -18.91 24.76 1.21
CA ILE A 508 -20.12 24.51 0.43
C ILE A 508 -21.33 25.12 1.13
N TRP A 509 -21.54 26.42 0.95
CA TRP A 509 -22.77 27.10 1.31
C TRP A 509 -23.73 27.05 0.11
N PHE A 510 -24.87 26.40 0.29
CA PHE A 510 -25.94 26.40 -0.70
C PHE A 510 -26.91 27.52 -0.33
N ASP A 511 -26.90 28.63 -1.06
CA ASP A 511 -28.01 29.58 -1.02
C ASP A 511 -29.24 29.01 -1.74
N ASP A 512 -30.38 29.69 -1.60
CA ASP A 512 -31.65 29.24 -2.19
C ASP A 512 -31.55 29.10 -3.71
N ASP A 513 -30.81 29.97 -4.40
CA ASP A 513 -30.59 29.91 -5.84
C ASP A 513 -29.78 28.66 -6.25
N THR A 514 -28.77 28.31 -5.45
CA THR A 514 -27.94 27.12 -5.64
C THR A 514 -28.75 25.84 -5.39
N LEU A 515 -29.59 25.82 -4.35
CA LEU A 515 -30.52 24.71 -4.10
C LEU A 515 -31.54 24.55 -5.24
N ASP A 516 -32.07 25.65 -5.76
CA ASP A 516 -33.02 25.66 -6.86
C ASP A 516 -32.41 25.22 -8.20
N ALA A 517 -31.17 25.62 -8.46
CA ALA A 517 -30.41 25.15 -9.61
C ALA A 517 -30.10 23.65 -9.51
N ARG A 518 -29.71 23.17 -8.32
CA ARG A 518 -29.50 21.74 -8.05
C ARG A 518 -30.77 20.93 -8.20
N ARG A 519 -31.92 21.46 -7.76
CA ARG A 519 -33.23 20.85 -7.97
C ARG A 519 -33.53 20.75 -9.46
N ARG A 520 -33.39 21.83 -10.23
CA ARG A 520 -33.61 21.80 -11.68
C ARG A 520 -32.65 20.87 -12.42
N ALA A 521 -31.42 20.78 -11.95
CA ALA A 521 -30.39 19.92 -12.51
C ALA A 521 -30.57 18.46 -12.11
N MET A 522 -31.34 18.14 -11.05
CA MET A 522 -31.52 16.79 -10.48
C MET A 522 -30.20 15.98 -10.44
N SER A 523 -29.11 16.67 -10.09
CA SER A 523 -27.76 16.13 -10.15
C SER A 523 -27.53 15.05 -9.10
N HIS A 524 -27.00 13.90 -9.50
CA HIS A 524 -26.52 12.89 -8.54
C HIS A 524 -25.26 13.33 -7.80
N VAL A 525 -24.59 14.38 -8.30
CA VAL A 525 -23.42 15.00 -7.66
C VAL A 525 -23.89 16.15 -6.77
N ALA A 526 -23.45 16.12 -5.51
CA ALA A 526 -23.64 17.22 -4.58
C ALA A 526 -22.70 18.38 -4.89
N ALA A 527 -21.43 18.08 -5.13
CA ALA A 527 -20.40 19.02 -5.56
C ALA A 527 -19.23 18.28 -6.21
N PHE A 528 -18.50 18.97 -7.08
CA PHE A 528 -17.15 18.58 -7.50
C PHE A 528 -16.14 19.40 -6.70
N ARG A 529 -15.14 18.76 -6.10
CA ARG A 529 -13.92 19.43 -5.66
C ARG A 529 -12.95 19.42 -6.82
N VAL A 530 -12.52 20.60 -7.22
CA VAL A 530 -11.57 20.79 -8.30
C VAL A 530 -10.34 21.46 -7.73
N VAL A 531 -9.18 20.96 -8.10
CA VAL A 531 -7.91 21.66 -7.88
C VAL A 531 -7.42 22.03 -9.28
N GLY A 532 -7.29 23.32 -9.54
CA GLY A 532 -6.82 23.83 -10.82
C GLY A 532 -5.30 23.97 -10.86
N ASP A 533 -4.82 25.16 -11.22
CA ASP A 533 -3.38 25.46 -11.30
C ASP A 533 -2.81 25.80 -9.92
N THR A 534 -1.67 25.22 -9.55
CA THR A 534 -0.93 25.61 -8.34
C THR A 534 0.31 26.39 -8.75
N ASN A 535 0.55 27.57 -8.16
CA ASN A 535 1.74 28.37 -8.45
C ASN A 535 3.05 27.55 -8.35
N GLY A 536 3.96 27.72 -9.33
CA GLY A 536 5.30 27.11 -9.34
C GLY A 536 5.37 25.78 -10.09
N ASN A 537 6.49 25.06 -9.97
CA ASN A 537 6.76 23.79 -10.69
C ASN A 537 5.78 22.64 -10.34
N GLU A 538 4.82 22.87 -9.43
CA GLU A 538 3.75 21.92 -9.09
C GLU A 538 2.55 22.05 -10.05
N ALA A 539 2.49 23.13 -10.84
CA ALA A 539 1.48 23.36 -11.85
C ALA A 539 1.31 22.09 -12.72
N GLY A 540 0.07 21.60 -12.78
CA GLY A 540 -0.26 20.40 -13.54
C GLY A 540 -0.05 19.03 -12.88
N THR A 541 0.70 18.94 -11.78
CA THR A 541 0.83 17.68 -11.02
C THR A 541 -0.34 17.42 -10.07
N ARG A 542 -1.07 18.48 -9.72
CA ARG A 542 -2.19 18.45 -8.76
C ARG A 542 -3.54 18.74 -9.39
N THR A 543 -3.57 19.12 -10.66
CA THR A 543 -4.82 19.42 -11.36
C THR A 543 -5.69 18.17 -11.43
N GLY A 544 -6.88 18.24 -10.87
CA GLY A 544 -7.71 17.06 -10.72
C GLY A 544 -9.10 17.35 -10.18
N VAL A 545 -9.92 16.30 -10.14
CA VAL A 545 -11.32 16.38 -9.75
C VAL A 545 -11.72 15.24 -8.83
N GLN A 546 -12.58 15.54 -7.87
CA GLN A 546 -13.25 14.57 -7.02
C GLN A 546 -14.74 14.90 -6.97
N ALA A 547 -15.61 13.91 -7.12
CA ALA A 547 -17.06 14.07 -7.05
C ALA A 547 -17.58 13.64 -5.66
N PHE A 548 -18.46 14.45 -5.06
CA PHE A 548 -19.21 14.13 -3.86
C PHE A 548 -20.66 13.84 -4.28
N TYR A 549 -21.22 12.72 -3.87
CA TYR A 549 -22.56 12.31 -4.29
C TYR A 549 -23.63 12.72 -3.29
N GLN A 550 -24.84 12.96 -3.79
CA GLN A 550 -26.01 13.17 -2.93
C GLN A 550 -26.39 11.87 -2.21
N PRO A 551 -27.18 11.97 -1.12
CA PRO A 551 -27.91 10.81 -0.60
C PRO A 551 -28.66 10.11 -1.74
N MET A 552 -28.40 8.82 -1.91
CA MET A 552 -29.04 7.98 -2.92
C MET A 552 -29.98 7.00 -2.24
N LEU A 553 -31.15 6.82 -2.85
CA LEU A 553 -32.10 5.79 -2.51
C LEU A 553 -31.79 4.55 -3.36
N VAL A 554 -31.24 3.51 -2.76
CA VAL A 554 -30.78 2.30 -3.44
C VAL A 554 -31.77 1.19 -3.23
N THR A 555 -32.37 0.72 -4.31
CA THR A 555 -33.29 -0.42 -4.31
C THR A 555 -32.48 -1.70 -4.49
N LEU A 556 -32.61 -2.61 -3.53
CA LEU A 556 -31.92 -3.90 -3.48
C LEU A 556 -32.92 -5.04 -3.59
N SER A 557 -32.56 -6.12 -4.26
CA SER A 557 -33.26 -7.40 -4.13
C SER A 557 -32.29 -8.49 -3.71
N PRO A 558 -32.76 -9.53 -2.99
CA PRO A 558 -31.96 -10.70 -2.72
C PRO A 558 -31.48 -11.29 -4.05
N VAL A 559 -30.20 -11.65 -4.14
CA VAL A 559 -29.75 -12.44 -5.26
C VAL A 559 -30.32 -13.84 -5.06
N ASP A 560 -31.31 -14.20 -5.89
CA ASP A 560 -31.97 -15.52 -5.82
C ASP A 560 -30.89 -16.61 -5.84
N PRO A 561 -30.66 -17.35 -4.75
CA PRO A 561 -29.58 -18.33 -4.69
C PRO A 561 -29.80 -19.49 -5.69
N ALA A 562 -31.01 -19.64 -6.25
CA ALA A 562 -31.28 -20.58 -7.33
C ALA A 562 -30.94 -20.04 -8.73
N ARG A 563 -30.78 -18.73 -8.90
CA ARG A 563 -30.33 -18.07 -10.15
C ARG A 563 -28.88 -17.63 -10.13
N VAL A 564 -28.31 -17.44 -8.94
CA VAL A 564 -26.86 -17.40 -8.77
C VAL A 564 -26.40 -18.83 -8.89
N SER A 565 -26.03 -19.25 -10.09
CA SER A 565 -25.22 -20.44 -10.20
C SER A 565 -24.00 -20.22 -9.30
N ALA A 566 -23.49 -21.22 -8.59
CA ALA A 566 -22.24 -21.06 -7.82
C ALA A 566 -21.10 -20.47 -8.69
N SER A 567 -21.18 -20.68 -10.02
CA SER A 567 -20.32 -20.03 -11.01
C SER A 567 -20.43 -18.51 -11.09
N ASP A 568 -21.43 -17.87 -10.47
CA ASP A 568 -21.70 -16.43 -10.56
C ASP A 568 -21.06 -15.59 -9.46
N LEU A 569 -20.71 -16.21 -8.33
CA LEU A 569 -19.97 -15.59 -7.23
C LEU A 569 -18.50 -16.00 -7.21
N GLU A 570 -18.16 -17.13 -7.82
CA GLU A 570 -16.78 -17.57 -7.91
C GLU A 570 -16.03 -16.66 -8.91
N PRO A 571 -14.84 -16.16 -8.55
CA PRO A 571 -13.95 -15.52 -9.53
C PRO A 571 -13.71 -16.49 -10.69
N ASP A 572 -13.54 -15.95 -11.91
CA ASP A 572 -13.33 -16.78 -13.10
C ASP A 572 -12.14 -17.73 -12.90
N VAL A 573 -11.13 -17.26 -12.17
CA VAL A 573 -10.00 -18.07 -11.72
C VAL A 573 -9.62 -17.72 -10.30
N PHE A 574 -9.51 -18.74 -9.46
CA PHE A 574 -8.93 -18.65 -8.13
C PHE A 574 -7.97 -19.79 -7.85
N LEU A 575 -6.74 -19.43 -7.51
CA LEU A 575 -5.70 -20.34 -7.11
C LEU A 575 -5.53 -20.20 -5.60
N ASN A 576 -5.56 -21.32 -4.88
CA ASN A 576 -5.46 -21.35 -3.43
C ASN A 576 -3.99 -21.15 -2.96
N VAL A 577 -3.41 -20.00 -3.30
CA VAL A 577 -2.08 -19.60 -2.83
C VAL A 577 -2.15 -19.31 -1.33
N PRO A 578 -1.25 -19.90 -0.50
CA PRO A 578 -1.28 -19.71 0.94
C PRO A 578 -1.18 -18.25 1.40
N THR A 579 -2.16 -17.83 2.20
CA THR A 579 -2.19 -16.55 2.94
C THR A 579 -1.65 -16.75 4.37
N GLY A 580 -1.59 -15.70 5.19
CA GLY A 580 -1.03 -15.76 6.55
C GLY A 580 0.51 -15.70 6.56
N ASP A 581 1.20 -16.06 7.64
CA ASP A 581 2.65 -15.83 7.83
C ASP A 581 3.06 -14.37 7.58
N TYR A 582 2.49 -13.48 8.37
CA TYR A 582 2.74 -12.04 8.26
C TYR A 582 4.22 -11.74 8.45
N SER A 583 4.71 -10.75 7.71
CA SER A 583 5.97 -10.08 8.03
C SER A 583 5.85 -9.50 9.43
N ASN A 584 6.37 -10.18 10.45
CA ASN A 584 6.55 -9.53 11.75
C ASN A 584 7.61 -8.41 11.58
N ARG A 585 7.63 -7.42 12.48
CA ARG A 585 8.60 -6.31 12.51
C ARG A 585 10.07 -6.76 12.34
N LEU A 586 10.40 -8.01 12.67
CA LEU A 586 11.75 -8.59 12.59
C LEU A 586 12.13 -9.04 11.16
N SER A 587 11.19 -9.03 10.23
CA SER A 587 11.38 -9.54 8.87
C SER A 587 12.14 -8.58 7.94
N GLY A 588 12.40 -7.32 8.35
CA GLY A 588 13.30 -6.36 7.68
C GLY A 588 12.80 -5.82 6.32
N GLY A 589 13.45 -4.76 5.81
CA GLY A 589 13.09 -4.02 4.58
C GLY A 589 13.24 -4.76 3.25
N ASN A 590 13.28 -6.10 3.24
CA ASN A 590 13.43 -6.91 2.02
C ASN A 590 12.65 -8.23 2.12
N SER A 591 11.45 -8.17 2.69
CA SER A 591 10.63 -9.35 2.99
C SER A 591 9.68 -9.73 1.85
N CYS A 592 9.28 -8.79 1.00
CA CYS A 592 8.24 -9.01 -0.01
C CYS A 592 8.61 -10.09 -1.04
N GLY A 593 9.84 -10.07 -1.56
CA GLY A 593 10.34 -11.09 -2.52
C GLY A 593 10.33 -12.50 -1.92
N PRO A 594 11.01 -12.73 -0.78
CA PRO A 594 10.98 -14.03 -0.13
C PRO A 594 9.58 -14.46 0.35
N GLN A 595 8.73 -13.52 0.76
CA GLN A 595 7.32 -13.81 1.07
C GLN A 595 6.60 -14.35 -0.16
N ALA A 596 6.62 -13.63 -1.28
CA ALA A 596 5.98 -14.05 -2.52
C ALA A 596 6.52 -15.40 -3.03
N GLY A 597 7.85 -15.55 -3.06
CA GLY A 597 8.50 -16.79 -3.51
C GLY A 597 8.15 -17.99 -2.64
N SER A 598 8.20 -17.86 -1.31
CA SER A 598 7.87 -18.96 -0.39
C SER A 598 6.40 -19.40 -0.50
N ARG A 599 5.47 -18.49 -0.81
CA ARG A 599 4.06 -18.81 -1.01
C ARG A 599 3.81 -19.59 -2.27
N VAL A 600 4.39 -19.13 -3.37
CA VAL A 600 4.26 -19.83 -4.65
C VAL A 600 4.94 -21.20 -4.58
N LEU A 601 6.09 -21.32 -3.92
CA LEU A 601 6.72 -22.62 -3.66
C LEU A 601 5.78 -23.55 -2.88
N ARG A 602 5.16 -23.08 -1.80
CA ARG A 602 4.18 -23.87 -1.03
C ARG A 602 2.93 -24.23 -1.83
N PHE A 603 2.44 -23.33 -2.68
CA PHE A 603 1.35 -23.63 -3.61
C PHE A 603 1.69 -24.84 -4.51
N TYR A 604 2.94 -24.95 -4.97
CA TYR A 604 3.43 -26.11 -5.71
C TYR A 604 3.87 -27.30 -4.84
N GLY A 605 3.48 -27.34 -3.56
CA GLY A 605 3.76 -28.44 -2.65
C GLY A 605 5.20 -28.50 -2.13
N VAL A 606 6.00 -27.45 -2.34
CA VAL A 606 7.37 -27.38 -1.80
C VAL A 606 7.30 -27.01 -0.32
N ALA A 607 7.80 -27.91 0.54
CA ALA A 607 7.87 -27.68 1.97
C ALA A 607 8.94 -26.63 2.30
N THR A 608 8.51 -25.38 2.44
CA THR A 608 9.36 -24.25 2.87
C THR A 608 8.59 -23.28 3.75
N THR A 609 9.27 -22.64 4.69
CA THR A 609 8.75 -21.45 5.38
C THR A 609 9.30 -20.17 4.76
N TYR A 610 8.70 -19.03 5.08
CA TYR A 610 9.24 -17.71 4.75
C TYR A 610 10.70 -17.57 5.20
N GLU A 611 10.98 -17.87 6.48
CA GLU A 611 12.32 -17.72 7.05
C GLU A 611 13.38 -18.62 6.38
N GLN A 612 13.00 -19.84 6.03
CA GLN A 612 13.88 -20.75 5.29
C GLN A 612 14.20 -20.21 3.90
N PHE A 613 13.20 -19.69 3.19
CA PHE A 613 13.39 -19.16 1.86
C PHE A 613 14.13 -17.82 1.87
N LYS A 614 13.83 -16.93 2.82
CA LYS A 614 14.54 -15.67 3.04
C LYS A 614 16.04 -15.88 3.21
N ARG A 615 16.45 -16.83 4.06
CA ARG A 615 17.88 -17.15 4.22
C ARG A 615 18.55 -17.58 2.92
N ARG A 616 17.85 -18.32 2.05
CA ARG A 616 18.37 -18.72 0.74
C ARG A 616 18.54 -17.52 -0.19
N VAL A 617 17.57 -16.60 -0.19
CA VAL A 617 17.65 -15.35 -0.95
C VAL A 617 18.80 -14.47 -0.46
N GLN A 618 18.96 -14.33 0.86
CA GLN A 618 20.05 -13.58 1.48
C GLN A 618 21.43 -14.24 1.31
N SER A 619 21.49 -15.53 1.03
CA SER A 619 22.75 -16.23 0.72
C SER A 619 23.08 -16.25 -0.78
N SER A 620 22.38 -15.46 -1.59
CA SER A 620 22.51 -15.52 -3.04
C SER A 620 23.84 -14.97 -3.56
N GLY A 621 24.56 -14.17 -2.76
CA GLY A 621 25.77 -13.47 -3.17
C GLY A 621 25.46 -12.28 -4.08
N ASN A 622 24.18 -11.90 -4.19
CA ASN A 622 23.75 -10.73 -4.93
C ASN A 622 23.74 -9.54 -3.97
N PHE A 623 24.52 -8.51 -4.29
CA PHE A 623 24.65 -7.32 -3.45
C PHE A 623 23.29 -6.72 -3.02
N VAL A 624 22.31 -6.62 -3.93
CA VAL A 624 20.98 -6.06 -3.62
C VAL A 624 20.26 -6.89 -2.55
N SER A 625 20.35 -8.21 -2.64
CA SER A 625 19.74 -9.14 -1.67
C SER A 625 20.53 -9.23 -0.37
N ASP A 626 21.86 -9.24 -0.45
CA ASP A 626 22.77 -9.33 0.68
C ASP A 626 22.69 -8.06 1.55
N GLN A 627 22.57 -6.89 0.92
CA GLN A 627 22.39 -5.61 1.60
C GLN A 627 20.95 -5.35 2.09
N SER A 628 20.03 -6.30 1.89
CA SER A 628 18.62 -6.14 2.28
C SER A 628 17.93 -4.95 1.62
N LEU A 629 18.31 -4.63 0.38
CA LEU A 629 17.68 -3.57 -0.41
C LEU A 629 16.46 -4.07 -1.17
N GLY A 630 16.49 -5.32 -1.60
CA GLY A 630 15.45 -5.87 -2.46
C GLY A 630 15.81 -7.28 -2.90
N THR A 631 14.88 -7.96 -3.57
CA THR A 631 15.21 -9.21 -4.27
C THR A 631 15.06 -8.99 -5.76
N PRO A 632 16.16 -8.88 -6.52
CA PRO A 632 16.06 -8.75 -7.97
C PRO A 632 15.30 -9.93 -8.58
N PRO A 633 14.51 -9.72 -9.66
CA PRO A 633 13.70 -10.76 -10.29
C PRO A 633 14.47 -12.05 -10.61
N GLY A 634 15.67 -11.91 -11.22
CA GLY A 634 16.52 -13.05 -11.54
C GLY A 634 16.98 -13.82 -10.30
N THR A 635 17.39 -13.12 -9.25
CA THR A 635 17.77 -13.71 -7.96
C THR A 635 16.60 -14.47 -7.33
N LEU A 636 15.41 -13.86 -7.31
CA LEU A 636 14.22 -14.50 -6.75
C LEU A 636 13.89 -15.80 -7.50
N ARG A 637 13.84 -15.74 -8.84
CA ARG A 637 13.63 -16.88 -9.72
C ARG A 637 14.65 -18.00 -9.45
N ASP A 638 15.94 -17.68 -9.40
CA ASP A 638 17.00 -18.69 -9.22
C ASP A 638 16.85 -19.42 -7.89
N ARG A 639 16.58 -18.67 -6.81
CA ARG A 639 16.41 -19.28 -5.49
C ARG A 639 15.14 -20.10 -5.39
N MET A 640 14.10 -19.77 -6.15
CA MET A 640 12.94 -20.65 -6.32
C MET A 640 13.31 -21.92 -7.09
N ASN A 641 14.09 -21.81 -8.19
CA ASN A 641 14.56 -22.95 -8.97
C ASN A 641 15.48 -23.90 -8.19
N ASP A 642 16.23 -23.39 -7.21
CA ASP A 642 17.01 -24.22 -6.27
C ASP A 642 16.12 -25.15 -5.41
N MET A 643 14.84 -24.83 -5.25
CA MET A 643 13.88 -25.60 -4.45
C MET A 643 12.91 -26.41 -5.29
N ALA A 644 12.49 -25.86 -6.43
CA ALA A 644 11.70 -26.55 -7.43
C ALA A 644 11.97 -25.96 -8.81
N SER A 645 12.38 -26.79 -9.76
CA SER A 645 12.68 -26.33 -11.11
C SER A 645 11.43 -25.88 -11.88
N GLY A 646 11.66 -25.04 -12.89
CA GLY A 646 10.66 -24.63 -13.88
C GLY A 646 10.16 -23.21 -13.69
N PHE A 647 10.67 -22.46 -12.70
CA PHE A 647 10.38 -21.05 -12.58
C PHE A 647 11.12 -20.26 -13.64
N VAL A 648 10.40 -19.33 -14.28
CA VAL A 648 10.94 -18.42 -15.28
C VAL A 648 10.63 -16.99 -14.89
N HIS A 649 11.54 -16.10 -15.29
CA HIS A 649 11.37 -14.67 -15.17
C HIS A 649 11.14 -14.15 -16.59
N ASP A 650 9.97 -13.57 -16.82
CA ASP A 650 9.64 -12.89 -18.05
C ASP A 650 9.46 -11.40 -17.76
N VAL A 651 9.75 -10.56 -18.74
CA VAL A 651 9.54 -9.12 -18.67
C VAL A 651 8.52 -8.71 -19.72
N LEU A 652 7.37 -8.26 -19.24
CA LEU A 652 6.27 -7.87 -20.09
C LEU A 652 6.48 -6.44 -20.60
N PRO A 653 6.17 -6.15 -21.87
CA PRO A 653 6.28 -4.81 -22.40
C PRO A 653 5.26 -3.89 -21.70
N LEU A 654 5.72 -2.76 -21.19
CA LEU A 654 4.90 -1.73 -20.54
C LEU A 654 5.15 -0.35 -21.19
N GLY A 655 4.65 0.73 -20.58
CA GLY A 655 4.90 2.12 -21.00
C GLY A 655 3.89 2.71 -22.00
N ASN A 656 2.86 1.97 -22.40
CA ASN A 656 1.68 2.53 -23.08
C ASN A 656 0.47 1.62 -22.88
N ALA A 657 -0.74 2.17 -23.07
CA ALA A 657 -1.99 1.46 -22.83
C ALA A 657 -2.08 0.10 -23.54
N ARG A 658 -1.67 0.03 -24.82
CA ARG A 658 -1.72 -1.22 -25.61
C ARG A 658 -0.77 -2.28 -25.06
N ASN A 659 0.43 -1.89 -24.66
CA ASN A 659 1.41 -2.78 -24.06
C ASN A 659 0.95 -3.25 -22.67
N ASN A 660 0.42 -2.34 -21.86
CA ASN A 660 -0.15 -2.65 -20.55
C ASN A 660 -1.30 -3.66 -20.67
N ASP A 661 -2.23 -3.46 -21.60
CA ASP A 661 -3.32 -4.40 -21.83
C ASP A 661 -2.82 -5.79 -22.25
N ARG A 662 -1.79 -5.86 -23.09
CA ARG A 662 -1.15 -7.15 -23.46
C ARG A 662 -0.48 -7.81 -22.27
N ALA A 663 0.19 -7.03 -21.42
CA ALA A 663 0.85 -7.54 -20.23
C ALA A 663 -0.17 -8.12 -19.24
N LEU A 664 -1.27 -7.41 -18.99
CA LEU A 664 -2.35 -7.86 -18.12
C LEU A 664 -3.10 -9.07 -18.69
N ALA A 665 -3.30 -9.12 -20.01
CA ALA A 665 -3.85 -10.29 -20.70
C ALA A 665 -2.94 -11.51 -20.53
N ARG A 666 -1.61 -11.33 -20.58
CA ARG A 666 -0.64 -12.42 -20.34
C ARG A 666 -0.70 -12.94 -18.90
N ILE A 667 -0.84 -12.07 -17.90
CA ILE A 667 -1.03 -12.49 -16.51
C ILE A 667 -2.32 -13.31 -16.37
N ARG A 668 -3.42 -12.87 -16.97
CA ARG A 668 -4.69 -13.62 -16.97
C ARG A 668 -4.56 -15.00 -17.62
N GLU A 669 -3.91 -15.08 -18.77
CA GLU A 669 -3.66 -16.36 -19.47
C GLU A 669 -2.88 -17.35 -18.59
N LEU A 670 -1.89 -16.87 -17.82
CA LEU A 670 -1.15 -17.71 -16.87
C LEU A 670 -2.04 -18.19 -15.71
N LEU A 671 -2.91 -17.32 -15.20
CA LEU A 671 -3.87 -17.69 -14.17
C LEU A 671 -4.86 -18.74 -14.70
N ASP A 672 -5.40 -18.59 -15.91
CA ASP A 672 -6.27 -19.57 -16.58
C ASP A 672 -5.59 -20.95 -16.70
N GLN A 673 -4.26 -20.98 -16.79
CA GLN A 673 -3.45 -22.20 -16.82
C GLN A 673 -3.17 -22.80 -15.42
N GLY A 674 -3.77 -22.24 -14.36
CA GLY A 674 -3.54 -22.69 -12.98
C GLY A 674 -2.21 -22.20 -12.39
N ARG A 675 -1.59 -21.15 -12.95
CA ARG A 675 -0.25 -20.69 -12.56
C ARG A 675 -0.34 -19.36 -11.82
N PRO A 676 -0.09 -19.31 -10.50
CA PRO A 676 0.01 -18.03 -9.81
C PRO A 676 1.23 -17.27 -10.32
N VAL A 677 1.11 -15.95 -10.38
CA VAL A 677 2.12 -15.06 -10.95
C VAL A 677 2.66 -14.16 -9.86
N ILE A 678 3.95 -14.22 -9.59
CA ILE A 678 4.64 -13.22 -8.76
C ILE A 678 4.92 -12.03 -9.66
N THR A 679 4.58 -10.83 -9.22
CA THR A 679 4.75 -9.62 -10.02
C THR A 679 5.41 -8.52 -9.20
N LEU A 680 6.29 -7.75 -9.84
CA LEU A 680 6.87 -6.56 -9.26
C LEU A 680 5.97 -5.37 -9.58
N VAL A 681 5.56 -4.62 -8.55
CA VAL A 681 4.75 -3.41 -8.66
C VAL A 681 5.44 -2.24 -7.98
N GLY A 682 5.04 -1.02 -8.32
CA GLY A 682 5.37 0.17 -7.55
C GLY A 682 4.55 0.20 -6.25
N TRP A 683 5.10 0.74 -5.17
CA TRP A 683 4.51 0.83 -3.84
C TRP A 683 5.00 2.11 -3.14
N GLY A 684 4.11 2.87 -2.49
CA GLY A 684 4.46 4.17 -1.91
C GLY A 684 3.94 5.36 -2.73
N SER A 685 4.03 6.57 -2.17
CA SER A 685 3.39 7.76 -2.74
C SER A 685 3.87 8.02 -4.17
N GLN A 686 2.92 8.38 -5.01
CA GLN A 686 2.94 8.39 -6.48
C GLN A 686 3.87 9.47 -7.09
N TYR A 687 4.80 10.01 -6.31
CA TYR A 687 5.61 11.17 -6.66
C TYR A 687 7.07 10.75 -6.79
N ALA A 688 7.53 10.62 -8.05
CA ALA A 688 8.94 10.43 -8.36
C ALA A 688 9.82 11.61 -7.89
N GLY A 689 9.22 12.77 -7.62
CA GLY A 689 9.92 14.00 -7.20
C GLY A 689 10.56 13.95 -5.81
N ASP A 690 10.17 13.00 -4.94
CA ASP A 690 10.74 12.85 -3.60
C ASP A 690 11.88 11.82 -3.54
N ILE A 691 12.27 11.23 -4.69
CA ILE A 691 13.36 10.26 -4.77
C ILE A 691 14.70 11.02 -4.80
N VAL A 692 15.26 11.27 -3.62
CA VAL A 692 16.58 11.92 -3.47
C VAL A 692 17.75 10.92 -3.46
N SER A 693 17.47 9.62 -3.35
CA SER A 693 18.50 8.58 -3.30
C SER A 693 18.14 7.27 -4.02
N PRO A 694 19.15 6.47 -4.43
CA PRO A 694 18.94 5.11 -4.91
C PRO A 694 18.17 4.18 -3.96
N HIS A 695 18.16 4.47 -2.66
CA HIS A 695 17.40 3.69 -1.69
C HIS A 695 15.90 3.99 -1.74
N ASP A 696 15.53 5.27 -1.93
CA ASP A 696 14.12 5.68 -2.02
C ASP A 696 13.46 5.02 -3.22
N ALA A 697 14.17 5.00 -4.36
CA ALA A 697 13.81 4.27 -5.56
C ALA A 697 13.49 2.79 -5.30
N ILE A 698 14.31 2.07 -4.54
CA ILE A 698 14.10 0.64 -4.28
C ILE A 698 12.96 0.41 -3.29
N SER A 699 12.80 1.32 -2.31
CA SER A 699 11.66 1.26 -1.39
C SER A 699 10.31 1.43 -2.10
N THR A 700 10.33 1.96 -3.33
CA THR A 700 9.14 2.01 -4.18
C THR A 700 8.82 0.71 -4.91
N ALA A 701 9.68 -0.31 -4.91
CA ALA A 701 9.42 -1.56 -5.63
C ALA A 701 8.96 -2.67 -4.66
N HIS A 702 7.88 -3.37 -5.01
CA HIS A 702 7.24 -4.31 -4.11
C HIS A 702 6.79 -5.58 -4.83
N TRP A 703 7.01 -6.73 -4.21
CA TRP A 703 6.62 -8.04 -4.75
C TRP A 703 5.28 -8.48 -4.19
N ILE A 704 4.36 -8.85 -5.06
CA ILE A 704 3.05 -9.42 -4.72
C ILE A 704 2.82 -10.72 -5.49
N VAL A 705 1.82 -11.52 -5.08
CA VAL A 705 1.40 -12.72 -5.81
C VAL A 705 -0.02 -12.52 -6.35
N VAL A 706 -0.18 -12.52 -7.67
CA VAL A 706 -1.49 -12.60 -8.31
C VAL A 706 -1.94 -14.05 -8.31
N ARG A 707 -3.07 -14.33 -7.65
CA ARG A 707 -3.62 -15.67 -7.44
C ARG A 707 -4.94 -15.91 -8.15
N GLY A 708 -5.51 -14.88 -8.78
CA GLY A 708 -6.78 -15.01 -9.47
C GLY A 708 -7.21 -13.72 -10.12
N TYR A 709 -8.29 -13.81 -10.88
CA TYR A 709 -8.97 -12.64 -11.43
C TYR A 709 -10.47 -12.89 -11.54
N ASN A 710 -11.22 -11.81 -11.54
CA ASN A 710 -12.65 -11.81 -11.82
C ASN A 710 -12.92 -10.81 -12.94
N SER A 711 -13.28 -11.31 -14.14
CA SER A 711 -13.50 -10.49 -15.33
C SER A 711 -14.76 -9.64 -15.21
N ARG A 712 -15.77 -10.11 -14.47
CA ARG A 712 -17.01 -9.36 -14.23
C ARG A 712 -16.75 -8.16 -13.36
N SER A 713 -16.06 -8.36 -12.25
CA SER A 713 -15.71 -7.27 -11.35
C SER A 713 -14.53 -6.43 -11.86
N ARG A 714 -13.81 -6.94 -12.87
CA ARG A 714 -12.50 -6.45 -13.32
C ARG A 714 -11.54 -6.28 -12.15
N THR A 715 -11.43 -7.28 -11.27
CA THR A 715 -10.48 -7.27 -10.15
C THR A 715 -9.45 -8.39 -10.29
N PHE A 716 -8.23 -8.12 -9.82
CA PHE A 716 -7.20 -9.13 -9.56
C PHE A 716 -7.23 -9.49 -8.09
N LEU A 717 -7.14 -10.80 -7.82
CA LEU A 717 -7.02 -11.34 -6.47
C LEU A 717 -5.53 -11.51 -6.17
N ILE A 718 -5.06 -10.87 -5.11
CA ILE A 718 -3.64 -10.72 -4.83
C ILE A 718 -3.35 -11.19 -3.40
N VAL A 719 -2.15 -11.71 -3.18
CA VAL A 719 -1.57 -11.89 -1.86
C VAL A 719 -0.41 -10.91 -1.71
N ASP A 720 -0.56 -9.96 -0.80
CA ASP A 720 0.44 -8.96 -0.45
C ASP A 720 0.87 -9.15 1.01
N ASN A 721 2.16 -9.44 1.23
CA ASN A 721 2.74 -9.68 2.56
C ASN A 721 1.95 -10.69 3.44
N GLY A 722 1.22 -11.61 2.80
CA GLY A 722 0.38 -12.61 3.46
C GLY A 722 -1.10 -12.25 3.57
N HIS A 723 -1.49 -11.02 3.25
CA HIS A 723 -2.87 -10.56 3.18
C HIS A 723 -3.47 -10.85 1.80
N ALA A 724 -4.63 -11.48 1.78
CA ALA A 724 -5.44 -11.53 0.56
C ALA A 724 -6.12 -10.18 0.38
N VAL A 725 -5.93 -9.56 -0.79
CA VAL A 725 -6.53 -8.29 -1.15
C VAL A 725 -7.06 -8.36 -2.59
N GLU A 726 -8.06 -7.54 -2.90
CA GLU A 726 -8.56 -7.39 -4.25
C GLU A 726 -8.21 -6.01 -4.78
N TRP A 727 -7.58 -5.95 -5.96
CA TRP A 727 -7.32 -4.69 -6.64
C TRP A 727 -8.15 -4.60 -7.90
N SER A 728 -8.73 -3.44 -8.17
CA SER A 728 -9.33 -3.17 -9.47
C SER A 728 -8.28 -3.30 -10.58
N TYR A 729 -8.72 -3.64 -11.78
CA TYR A 729 -7.84 -3.75 -12.95
C TYR A 729 -7.08 -2.44 -13.19
N ALA A 730 -7.76 -1.30 -13.03
CA ALA A 730 -7.14 0.02 -13.18
C ALA A 730 -6.06 0.27 -12.11
N HIS A 731 -6.35 -0.05 -10.85
CA HIS A 731 -5.40 0.11 -9.76
C HIS A 731 -4.19 -0.83 -9.92
N PHE A 732 -4.43 -2.11 -10.22
CA PHE A 732 -3.34 -3.05 -10.50
C PHE A 732 -2.50 -2.59 -11.71
N ALA A 733 -3.14 -2.11 -12.77
CA ALA A 733 -2.43 -1.59 -13.95
C ALA A 733 -1.55 -0.39 -13.61
N SER A 734 -2.03 0.56 -12.80
CA SER A 734 -1.24 1.73 -12.40
C SER A 734 -0.07 1.34 -11.50
N MET A 735 -0.26 0.38 -10.60
CA MET A 735 0.80 -0.14 -9.73
C MET A 735 1.81 -0.98 -10.51
N PHE A 736 1.39 -1.72 -11.54
CA PHE A 736 2.27 -2.55 -12.37
C PHE A 736 3.06 -1.75 -13.39
N ASP A 737 2.48 -0.69 -13.95
CA ASP A 737 3.13 0.26 -14.87
C ASP A 737 3.71 1.49 -14.16
N TYR A 738 3.88 1.47 -12.83
CA TYR A 738 4.36 2.58 -12.00
C TYR A 738 5.23 3.60 -12.77
N GLY A 739 4.69 4.83 -12.90
CA GLY A 739 5.06 5.86 -13.88
C GLY A 739 6.56 6.21 -13.89
N GLN A 740 7.06 6.67 -15.04
CA GLN A 740 8.49 6.75 -15.32
C GLN A 740 9.13 8.08 -14.95
N ASP A 741 10.19 8.01 -14.14
CA ASP A 741 11.36 8.86 -14.27
C ASP A 741 12.45 8.04 -14.99
N ALA A 742 13.02 8.56 -16.08
CA ALA A 742 14.09 7.88 -16.82
C ALA A 742 15.33 7.58 -15.95
N GLN A 743 15.56 8.39 -14.91
CA GLN A 743 16.64 8.17 -13.94
C GLN A 743 16.37 6.92 -13.09
N LEU A 744 15.11 6.70 -12.71
CA LEU A 744 14.69 5.54 -11.93
C LEU A 744 14.85 4.23 -12.74
N GLU A 745 14.54 4.27 -14.04
CA GLU A 745 14.75 3.11 -14.92
C GLU A 745 16.23 2.77 -15.09
N ALA A 746 17.09 3.77 -15.27
CA ALA A 746 18.53 3.57 -15.35
C ALA A 746 19.06 2.92 -14.05
N LEU A 747 18.57 3.35 -12.90
CA LEU A 747 18.93 2.78 -11.61
C LEU A 747 18.43 1.34 -11.46
N PHE A 748 17.16 1.07 -11.78
CA PHE A 748 16.62 -0.29 -11.73
C PHE A 748 17.36 -1.24 -12.68
N ALA A 749 17.72 -0.78 -13.88
CA ALA A 749 18.54 -1.53 -14.82
C ALA A 749 19.93 -1.87 -14.24
N LEU A 750 20.58 -0.94 -13.54
CA LEU A 750 21.86 -1.20 -12.84
C LEU A 750 21.73 -2.29 -11.75
N MET A 751 20.54 -2.43 -11.17
CA MET A 751 20.23 -3.43 -10.15
C MET A 751 19.62 -4.72 -10.73
N ASN A 752 19.54 -4.83 -12.06
CA ASN A 752 18.90 -5.94 -12.76
C ASN A 752 17.42 -6.14 -12.32
N VAL A 753 16.75 -5.02 -12.07
CA VAL A 753 15.32 -4.91 -11.81
C VAL A 753 14.68 -4.33 -13.07
N GLU A 754 13.76 -5.07 -13.68
CA GLU A 754 13.12 -4.64 -14.92
C GLU A 754 11.63 -4.44 -14.69
N LYS A 755 11.10 -3.31 -15.12
CA LYS A 755 9.68 -2.99 -15.06
C LYS A 755 8.88 -4.03 -15.85
N GLY A 756 7.75 -4.48 -15.32
CA GLY A 756 6.95 -5.54 -15.93
C GLY A 756 7.48 -6.95 -15.67
N SER A 757 8.41 -7.08 -14.71
CA SER A 757 8.91 -8.38 -14.26
C SER A 757 7.80 -9.21 -13.64
N ILE A 758 7.63 -10.42 -14.19
CA ILE A 758 6.79 -11.46 -13.63
C ILE A 758 7.59 -12.76 -13.46
N ILE A 759 7.25 -13.55 -12.44
CA ILE A 759 7.81 -14.88 -12.19
C ILE A 759 6.67 -15.88 -12.06
N TYR A 760 6.74 -16.98 -12.81
CA TYR A 760 5.77 -18.07 -12.78
C TYR A 760 6.47 -19.39 -13.11
N ARG A 761 5.77 -20.52 -12.90
CA ARG A 761 6.30 -21.86 -13.22
C ARG A 761 5.77 -22.33 -14.58
N ARG A 762 6.66 -22.79 -15.45
CA ARG A 762 6.35 -23.33 -16.78
C ARG A 762 5.77 -24.74 -16.76
#